data_AF-A0A256ZN87-F1
#
_entry.id   AF-A0A256ZN87-F1
#
_cell.length_a   1.000
_cell.length_b   1.000
_cell.length_c   1.000
_cell.angle_alpha   90.00
_cell.angle_beta   90.00
_cell.angle_gamma   90.00
#
_symmetry.space_group_name_H-M   'P 1'
#
loop_
_entity.id
_entity.type
_entity.pdbx_description
1 polymer ?
#
loop_
_entity_poly.entity_id
_entity_poly.type
_entity_poly.pdbx_seq_one_letter_code
_entity_poly.pdbx_strand_id
1 'polypeptide(L)'
;MSAKRNNKLVFAAVFLLIACSFNSLALDENKMRELAELHYEEASSQYSVGNCRSAISNANRSRSLFSQLGDQEQKVKASILITQINECLSSEGDEYYVNTVDIYNDGNALFDTKKYSDAKVKYLEAESEVLEANTSYSLMEPPDDILLDKVEELFNQIRGRIRSIEINQANDYYSTASRYYFDYSEMKLPHPKYLSAKEYSKAALNIYLEYNYSDGIYKAQKLLNRIIEDMVDIRKYAEGQKEMARDAFEYSNFLNALDHYKKARDAYILIESTGDVKYCEHQIELVNRLIELNEQNLKTQAGEYYNSSENAYLGHEYSEALNYLNQSRSIYIQLRDFATARDRFFKQKEYRLLISKCDDFYDQIIEEVKDQNTSMEAGKLYDKAFDFFKSGNYERAFLLVNDAWSRYMGISDYGGMSNCERLNESITGRFKQMSEAKEYYNKSRSFYEIAYFDNATYYADKSLGIYQSIKRDNETLMVQQLISEIKGGIKKKEDADKFYREAVDFNNLDELDYAEDRAKKSSELYKEIHWEAGIDKSKVLLDEIREKMGLFRPAEMLRLLVPVVIAIVIAFIGIRWYNEREMMVREKRKKEEAERRRIEAERLRKLKELDEGRRRRRELVERARKEMDMEQTESSARVEEESAGYLEETHFMEEKPPRIITEESIVDDNSMESAREKYASGEISRDEYMGMMEEADGGKEYRSAFDMERETLKEEDDEGKSHISVERERIIENASTMNRLLREERDKIKESRDESIEKEMEEIKDLLEKKKGKENVSEDSGDM
;
A
#
# COMPACT_ATOMS: atom_id res chain seq x y z
N MET A 1 101.50 24.18 3.58
CA MET A 1 100.80 23.00 4.12
C MET A 1 100.65 23.15 5.63
N SER A 2 99.40 23.07 6.08
CA SER A 2 98.96 22.62 7.42
C SER A 2 99.46 23.43 8.63
N ALA A 3 98.73 24.40 9.17
CA ALA A 3 97.43 24.29 9.86
C ALA A 3 97.42 23.25 10.99
N LYS A 4 98.13 23.51 12.09
CA LYS A 4 97.84 22.94 13.43
C LYS A 4 98.61 23.69 14.53
N ARG A 5 98.24 24.95 14.80
CA ARG A 5 98.79 25.65 15.99
C ARG A 5 97.95 26.80 16.55
N ASN A 6 96.62 26.76 16.45
CA ASN A 6 95.77 27.87 16.97
C ASN A 6 94.79 27.55 18.10
N ASN A 7 94.70 26.32 18.62
CA ASN A 7 93.73 26.03 19.69
C ASN A 7 94.27 26.18 21.13
N LYS A 8 95.59 26.11 21.36
CA LYS A 8 96.14 26.27 22.72
C LYS A 8 96.26 27.72 23.19
N LEU A 9 96.43 28.67 22.27
CA LEU A 9 96.60 30.08 22.59
C LEU A 9 95.26 30.78 22.86
N VAL A 10 94.19 30.37 22.18
CA VAL A 10 92.83 30.87 22.45
C VAL A 10 92.30 30.29 23.77
N PHE A 11 92.54 29.01 24.06
CA PHE A 11 92.12 28.42 25.34
C PHE A 11 92.89 29.04 26.52
N ALA A 12 94.19 29.31 26.37
CA ALA A 12 94.97 30.00 27.40
C ALA A 12 94.55 31.46 27.57
N ALA A 13 94.22 32.18 26.49
CA ALA A 13 93.76 33.57 26.56
C ALA A 13 92.35 33.70 27.17
N VAL A 14 91.46 32.73 26.92
CA VAL A 14 90.14 32.68 27.57
C VAL A 14 90.27 32.26 29.03
N PHE A 15 91.15 31.32 29.37
CA PHE A 15 91.43 31.00 30.78
C PHE A 15 92.12 32.15 31.52
N LEU A 16 92.95 32.96 30.85
CA LEU A 16 93.53 34.17 31.43
C LEU A 16 92.52 35.32 31.53
N LEU A 17 91.57 35.45 30.60
CA LEU A 17 90.51 36.45 30.71
C LEU A 17 89.46 36.06 31.77
N ILE A 18 89.23 34.76 31.99
CA ILE A 18 88.43 34.26 33.12
C ILE A 18 89.24 34.35 34.42
N ALA A 19 90.52 34.01 34.46
CA ALA A 19 91.33 34.13 35.68
C ALA A 19 91.65 35.59 36.07
N CYS A 20 91.72 36.51 35.10
CA CYS A 20 91.92 37.94 35.35
C CYS A 20 90.60 38.72 35.56
N SER A 21 89.43 38.12 35.32
CA SER A 21 88.16 38.67 35.82
C SER A 21 87.81 38.19 37.23
N PHE A 22 88.59 37.26 37.81
CA PHE A 22 88.39 36.75 39.17
C PHE A 22 89.32 37.35 40.25
N ASN A 23 90.17 38.32 39.93
CA ASN A 23 91.02 39.00 40.92
C ASN A 23 90.84 40.52 40.89
N SER A 24 89.68 41.00 41.30
CA SER A 24 89.51 42.32 41.95
C SER A 24 88.08 42.55 42.42
N LEU A 25 87.74 42.05 43.61
CA LEU A 25 87.05 42.86 44.64
C LEU A 25 87.20 42.17 46.00
N ALA A 26 88.44 42.05 46.49
CA ALA A 26 88.63 42.03 47.93
C ALA A 26 88.22 43.43 48.42
N LEU A 27 86.99 43.57 48.93
CA LEU A 27 86.64 44.77 49.69
C LEU A 27 87.68 44.91 50.82
N ASP A 28 88.16 46.13 51.02
CA ASP A 28 88.93 46.50 52.20
C ASP A 28 88.19 45.98 53.45
N GLU A 29 88.91 45.31 54.36
CA GLU A 29 88.34 44.64 55.53
C GLU A 29 87.50 45.61 56.39
N ASN A 30 87.91 46.88 56.41
CA ASN A 30 87.17 47.97 57.05
C ASN A 30 85.85 48.30 56.32
N LYS A 31 85.82 48.27 54.98
CA LYS A 31 84.60 48.51 54.19
C LYS A 31 83.63 47.33 54.28
N MET A 32 84.13 46.09 54.40
CA MET A 32 83.27 44.94 54.68
C MET A 32 82.65 45.03 56.07
N ARG A 33 83.41 45.50 57.07
CA ARG A 33 82.87 45.71 58.42
C ARG A 33 81.81 46.81 58.44
N GLU A 34 82.08 47.95 57.80
CA GLU A 34 81.11 49.06 57.65
C GLU A 34 79.83 48.60 56.92
N LEU A 35 79.96 47.79 55.87
CA LEU A 35 78.82 47.21 55.17
C LEU A 35 78.04 46.20 56.02
N ALA A 36 78.73 45.38 56.83
CA ALA A 36 78.10 44.42 57.73
C ALA A 36 77.31 45.11 58.86
N GLU A 37 77.86 46.19 59.41
CA GLU A 37 77.22 47.04 60.40
C GLU A 37 76.03 47.78 59.80
N LEU A 38 76.15 48.34 58.59
CA LEU A 38 75.03 48.96 57.88
C LEU A 38 73.87 47.99 57.69
N HIS A 39 74.15 46.75 57.25
CA HIS A 39 73.11 45.71 57.14
C HIS A 39 72.53 45.31 58.51
N TYR A 40 73.32 45.31 59.58
CA TYR A 40 72.82 45.05 60.93
C TYR A 40 71.88 46.16 61.40
N GLU A 41 72.26 47.42 61.22
CA GLU A 41 71.46 48.60 61.59
C GLU A 41 70.16 48.65 60.79
N GLU A 42 70.22 48.39 59.48
CA GLU A 42 69.03 48.30 58.64
C GLU A 42 68.13 47.14 59.08
N ALA A 43 68.69 45.97 59.38
CA ALA A 43 67.92 44.85 59.92
C ALA A 43 67.23 45.19 61.25
N SER A 44 67.95 45.84 62.16
CA SER A 44 67.41 46.26 63.46
C SER A 44 66.34 47.33 63.33
N SER A 45 66.52 48.27 62.38
CA SER A 45 65.54 49.30 62.04
C SER A 45 64.26 48.68 61.50
N GLN A 46 64.37 47.81 60.50
CA GLN A 46 63.24 47.10 59.89
C GLN A 46 62.51 46.21 60.91
N TYR A 47 63.26 45.52 61.78
CA TYR A 47 62.68 44.73 62.87
C TYR A 47 61.91 45.61 63.87
N SER A 48 62.44 46.78 64.24
CA SER A 48 61.78 47.69 65.18
C SER A 48 60.46 48.28 64.68
N VAL A 49 60.27 48.33 63.35
CA VAL A 49 59.01 48.74 62.72
C VAL A 49 58.11 47.55 62.35
N GLY A 50 58.47 46.33 62.77
CA GLY A 50 57.70 45.10 62.55
C GLY A 50 57.85 44.49 61.15
N ASN A 51 58.76 44.97 60.31
CA ASN A 51 58.99 44.43 58.96
C ASN A 51 59.99 43.28 58.97
N CYS A 52 59.56 42.16 59.56
CA CYS A 52 60.41 41.01 59.85
C CYS A 52 60.92 40.30 58.58
N ARG A 53 60.11 40.26 57.51
CA ARG A 53 60.51 39.72 56.18
C ARG A 53 61.67 40.49 55.54
N SER A 54 61.71 41.81 55.68
CA SER A 54 62.84 42.62 55.16
C SER A 54 64.05 42.61 56.10
N ALA A 55 63.80 42.52 57.41
CA ALA A 55 64.83 42.47 58.44
C ALA A 55 65.70 41.21 58.30
N ILE A 56 65.11 40.04 58.06
CA ILE A 56 65.84 38.76 58.04
C ILE A 56 66.90 38.69 56.92
N SER A 57 66.61 39.25 55.75
CA SER A 57 67.54 39.31 54.62
C SER A 57 68.79 40.14 54.97
N ASN A 58 68.59 41.31 55.57
CA ASN A 58 69.68 42.18 56.01
C ASN A 58 70.46 41.56 57.18
N ALA A 59 69.77 40.92 58.14
CA ALA A 59 70.41 40.24 59.27
C ALA A 59 71.29 39.06 58.81
N ASN A 60 70.81 38.27 57.85
CA ASN A 60 71.57 37.18 57.24
C ASN A 60 72.80 37.69 56.49
N ARG A 61 72.64 38.76 55.71
CA ARG A 61 73.76 39.39 54.99
C ARG A 61 74.81 39.93 55.95
N SER A 62 74.38 40.56 57.04
CA SER A 62 75.24 41.02 58.13
C SER A 62 75.99 39.84 58.80
N ARG A 63 75.27 38.79 59.22
CA ARG A 63 75.86 37.56 59.82
C ARG A 63 76.91 36.92 58.91
N SER A 64 76.62 36.82 57.60
CA SER A 64 77.54 36.27 56.61
C SER A 64 78.82 37.10 56.50
N LEU A 65 78.69 38.43 56.39
CA LEU A 65 79.85 39.34 56.29
C LEU A 65 80.70 39.31 57.57
N PHE A 66 80.10 39.33 58.76
CA PHE A 66 80.84 39.18 60.01
C PHE A 66 81.53 37.81 60.12
N SER A 67 80.91 36.74 59.62
CA SER A 67 81.54 35.42 59.58
C SER A 67 82.74 35.37 58.63
N GLN A 68 82.73 36.12 57.51
CA GLN A 68 83.85 36.23 56.58
C GLN A 68 85.01 37.06 57.17
N LEU A 69 84.70 38.03 58.01
CA LEU A 69 85.67 38.86 58.75
C LEU A 69 86.28 38.16 59.98
N GLY A 70 85.76 36.99 60.38
CA GLY A 70 86.19 36.29 61.60
C GLY A 70 85.74 36.95 62.90
N ASP A 71 84.84 37.94 62.84
CA ASP A 71 84.32 38.68 64.00
C ASP A 71 83.23 37.87 64.72
N GLN A 72 83.65 37.07 65.71
CA GLN A 72 82.73 36.17 66.42
C GLN A 72 81.72 36.92 67.29
N GLU A 73 82.10 38.06 67.88
CA GLU A 73 81.20 38.83 68.74
C GLU A 73 80.05 39.42 67.93
N GLN A 74 80.36 40.08 66.81
CA GLN A 74 79.32 40.67 65.95
C GLN A 74 78.51 39.62 65.20
N LYS A 75 79.11 38.47 64.86
CA LYS A 75 78.38 37.32 64.33
C LYS A 75 77.35 36.78 65.32
N VAL A 76 77.72 36.64 66.59
CA VAL A 76 76.77 36.22 67.65
C VAL A 76 75.67 37.26 67.81
N LYS A 77 76.01 38.55 67.79
CA LYS A 77 75.04 39.65 67.84
C LYS A 77 74.03 39.60 66.69
N ALA A 78 74.51 39.42 65.45
CA ALA A 78 73.65 39.23 64.27
C ALA A 78 72.81 37.94 64.37
N SER A 79 73.33 36.88 64.99
CA SER A 79 72.59 35.63 65.21
C SER A 79 71.48 35.79 66.25
N ILE A 80 71.70 36.56 67.32
CA ILE A 80 70.66 36.90 68.31
C ILE A 80 69.54 37.71 67.64
N LEU A 81 69.88 38.68 66.80
CA LEU A 81 68.90 39.44 66.03
C LEU A 81 68.10 38.53 65.07
N ILE A 82 68.74 37.55 64.43
CA ILE A 82 68.05 36.53 63.61
C ILE A 82 67.07 35.72 64.46
N THR A 83 67.44 35.29 65.66
CA THR A 83 66.51 34.58 66.57
C THR A 83 65.28 35.42 66.91
N GLN A 84 65.47 36.72 67.20
CA GLN A 84 64.36 37.65 67.46
C GLN A 84 63.47 37.88 66.23
N ILE A 85 64.08 37.99 65.05
CA ILE A 85 63.35 38.09 63.79
C ILE A 85 62.58 36.79 63.49
N ASN A 86 63.16 35.62 63.81
CA ASN A 86 62.47 34.32 63.67
C ASN A 86 61.25 34.22 64.58
N GLU A 87 61.30 34.74 65.82
CA GLU A 87 60.11 34.78 66.70
C GLU A 87 58.98 35.61 66.09
N CYS A 88 59.33 36.75 65.47
CA CYS A 88 58.38 37.57 64.74
C CYS A 88 57.81 36.87 63.50
N LEU A 89 58.67 36.28 62.66
CA LEU A 89 58.25 35.52 61.46
C LEU A 89 57.40 34.30 61.83
N SER A 90 57.73 33.60 62.91
CA SER A 90 56.93 32.48 63.43
C SER A 90 55.56 32.96 63.88
N SER A 91 55.47 34.08 64.61
CA SER A 91 54.18 34.65 65.02
C SER A 91 53.33 35.10 63.83
N GLU A 92 53.96 35.73 62.81
CA GLU A 92 53.28 36.12 61.58
C GLU A 92 52.78 34.89 60.81
N GLY A 93 53.61 33.85 60.68
CA GLY A 93 53.24 32.58 60.06
C GLY A 93 52.10 31.87 60.80
N ASP A 94 52.15 31.83 62.13
CA ASP A 94 51.11 31.23 62.97
C ASP A 94 49.76 31.94 62.82
N GLU A 95 49.76 33.27 62.72
CA GLU A 95 48.57 34.07 62.47
C GLU A 95 47.93 33.70 61.12
N TYR A 96 48.72 33.70 60.04
CA TYR A 96 48.27 33.29 58.71
C TYR A 96 47.80 31.83 58.67
N TYR A 97 48.50 30.93 59.36
CA TYR A 97 48.13 29.52 59.42
C TYR A 97 46.79 29.30 60.13
N VAL A 98 46.59 29.93 61.30
CA VAL A 98 45.32 29.82 62.04
C VAL A 98 44.17 30.42 61.22
N ASN A 99 44.37 31.58 60.60
CA ASN A 99 43.37 32.20 59.73
C ASN A 99 43.02 31.28 58.54
N THR A 100 44.03 30.67 57.93
CA THR A 100 43.84 29.67 56.86
C THR A 100 42.95 28.52 57.32
N VAL A 101 43.23 27.95 58.50
CA VAL A 101 42.46 26.82 59.04
C VAL A 101 41.00 27.21 59.26
N ASP A 102 40.73 28.40 59.78
CA ASP A 102 39.36 28.91 59.98
C ASP A 102 38.63 29.08 58.64
N ILE A 103 39.27 29.73 57.65
CA ILE A 103 38.69 29.92 56.31
C ILE A 103 38.47 28.57 55.60
N TYR A 104 39.39 27.62 55.75
CA TYR A 104 39.26 26.27 55.22
C TYR A 104 38.07 25.52 55.83
N ASN A 105 37.86 25.66 57.14
CA ASN A 105 36.71 25.05 57.83
C ASN A 105 35.38 25.68 57.43
N ASP A 106 35.34 26.99 57.23
CA ASP A 106 34.18 27.68 56.63
C ASP A 106 33.89 27.13 55.22
N GLY A 107 34.94 26.93 54.42
CA GLY A 107 34.87 26.27 53.12
C GLY A 107 34.27 24.85 53.21
N ASN A 108 34.69 24.04 54.19
CA ASN A 108 34.15 22.70 54.43
C ASN A 108 32.66 22.74 54.83
N ALA A 109 32.25 23.67 55.69
CA ALA A 109 30.84 23.82 56.06
C ALA A 109 29.96 24.18 54.85
N LEU A 110 30.45 25.03 53.94
CA LEU A 110 29.78 25.35 52.68
C LEU A 110 29.77 24.16 51.72
N PHE A 111 30.87 23.40 51.65
CA PHE A 111 30.97 22.19 50.84
C PHE A 111 29.96 21.12 51.28
N ASP A 112 29.85 20.87 52.58
CA ASP A 112 28.94 19.87 53.16
C ASP A 112 27.46 20.25 52.94
N THR A 113 27.16 21.55 52.88
CA THR A 113 25.83 22.07 52.53
C THR A 113 25.59 22.17 51.01
N LYS A 114 26.50 21.63 50.19
CA LYS A 114 26.45 21.61 48.71
C LYS A 114 26.46 22.99 48.05
N LYS A 115 26.94 24.03 48.75
CA LYS A 115 27.14 25.37 48.19
C LYS A 115 28.52 25.49 47.55
N TYR A 116 28.75 24.72 46.49
CA TYR A 116 30.09 24.54 45.92
C TYR A 116 30.71 25.82 45.36
N SER A 117 29.92 26.75 44.81
CA SER A 117 30.43 28.05 44.35
C SER A 117 31.05 28.87 45.49
N ASP A 118 30.32 28.94 46.61
CA ASP A 118 30.71 29.74 47.77
C ASP A 118 31.89 29.06 48.49
N ALA A 119 31.85 27.73 48.60
CA ALA A 119 32.95 26.93 49.13
C ALA A 119 34.25 27.13 48.33
N LYS A 120 34.17 27.18 46.99
CA LYS A 120 35.33 27.42 46.12
C LYS A 120 35.97 28.79 46.39
N VAL A 121 35.16 29.83 46.56
CA VAL A 121 35.67 31.18 46.92
C VAL A 121 36.44 31.12 48.23
N LYS A 122 35.90 30.45 49.25
CA LYS A 122 36.57 30.28 50.54
C LYS A 122 37.86 29.47 50.45
N TYR A 123 37.89 28.39 49.68
CA TYR A 123 39.12 27.64 49.48
C TYR A 123 40.20 28.42 48.72
N LEU A 124 39.84 29.25 47.74
CA LEU A 124 40.80 30.15 47.06
C LEU A 124 41.35 31.23 48.01
N GLU A 125 40.51 31.73 48.92
CA GLU A 125 40.93 32.66 49.99
C GLU A 125 41.92 31.97 50.94
N ALA A 126 41.59 30.76 51.43
CA ALA A 126 42.49 29.96 52.26
C ALA A 126 43.80 29.60 51.53
N GLU A 127 43.74 29.35 50.22
CA GLU A 127 44.94 29.09 49.42
C GLU A 127 45.88 30.30 49.38
N SER A 128 45.35 31.52 49.30
CA SER A 128 46.18 32.73 49.34
C SER A 128 46.86 32.89 50.71
N GLU A 129 46.10 32.68 51.80
CA GLU A 129 46.60 32.86 53.17
C GLU A 129 47.65 31.80 53.56
N VAL A 130 47.48 30.55 53.12
CA VAL A 130 48.45 29.48 53.42
C VAL A 130 49.79 29.72 52.70
N LEU A 131 49.78 30.38 51.54
CA LEU A 131 51.00 30.81 50.84
C LEU A 131 51.72 31.94 51.59
N GLU A 132 50.99 32.81 52.27
CA GLU A 132 51.59 33.82 53.16
C GLU A 132 52.22 33.18 54.39
N ALA A 133 51.54 32.19 55.02
CA ALA A 133 52.13 31.39 56.09
C ALA A 133 53.42 30.68 55.65
N ASN A 134 53.40 30.04 54.46
CA ASN A 134 54.58 29.41 53.86
C ASN A 134 55.73 30.40 53.67
N THR A 135 55.42 31.61 53.20
CA THR A 135 56.42 32.66 52.98
C THR A 135 57.06 33.08 54.30
N SER A 136 56.28 33.28 55.36
CA SER A 136 56.81 33.65 56.68
C SER A 136 57.72 32.56 57.27
N TYR A 137 57.29 31.30 57.26
CA TYR A 137 58.10 30.20 57.80
C TYR A 137 59.35 29.89 56.97
N SER A 138 59.28 29.98 55.63
CA SER A 138 60.43 29.70 54.75
C SER A 138 61.54 30.75 54.84
N LEU A 139 61.21 31.96 55.33
CA LEU A 139 62.17 33.03 55.57
C LEU A 139 62.95 32.89 56.89
N MET A 140 62.51 32.01 57.81
CA MET A 140 63.20 31.76 59.07
C MET A 140 64.58 31.13 58.83
N GLU A 141 65.54 31.38 59.72
CA GLU A 141 66.90 30.87 59.59
C GLU A 141 67.38 30.15 60.87
N PRO A 142 67.60 28.81 60.84
CA PRO A 142 67.23 27.92 59.73
C PRO A 142 65.69 27.82 59.58
N PRO A 143 65.19 27.41 58.40
CA PRO A 143 63.77 27.13 58.21
C PRO A 143 63.29 26.04 59.18
N ASP A 144 62.05 26.15 59.64
CA ASP A 144 61.42 25.11 60.45
C ASP A 144 60.69 24.12 59.54
N ASP A 145 61.36 23.00 59.24
CA ASP A 145 60.83 21.94 58.38
C ASP A 145 59.48 21.40 58.89
N ILE A 146 59.23 21.38 60.21
CA ILE A 146 57.97 20.87 60.78
C ILE A 146 56.81 21.81 60.44
N LEU A 147 57.04 23.12 60.49
CA LEU A 147 56.02 24.11 60.15
C LEU A 147 55.77 24.14 58.63
N LEU A 148 56.82 24.03 57.83
CA LEU A 148 56.72 23.95 56.37
C LEU A 148 55.94 22.70 55.92
N ASP A 149 56.23 21.53 56.51
CA ASP A 149 55.50 20.29 56.23
C ASP A 149 54.00 20.43 56.54
N LYS A 150 53.64 21.08 57.67
CA LYS A 150 52.23 21.33 58.03
C LYS A 150 51.53 22.27 57.05
N VAL A 151 52.21 23.33 56.61
CA VAL A 151 51.68 24.28 55.63
C VAL A 151 51.50 23.62 54.27
N GLU A 152 52.47 22.80 53.84
CA GLU A 152 52.37 22.03 52.60
C GLU A 152 51.22 21.02 52.66
N GLU A 153 51.03 20.33 53.79
CA GLU A 153 49.89 19.44 53.99
C GLU A 153 48.56 20.19 53.85
N LEU A 154 48.40 21.33 54.55
CA LEU A 154 47.18 22.13 54.48
C LEU A 154 46.93 22.70 53.08
N PHE A 155 47.97 23.19 52.40
CA PHE A 155 47.89 23.64 51.01
C PHE A 155 47.40 22.53 50.08
N ASN A 156 47.95 21.31 50.22
CA ASN A 156 47.53 20.15 49.45
C ASN A 156 46.08 19.74 49.76
N GLN A 157 45.63 19.85 51.02
CA GLN A 157 44.24 19.61 51.40
C GLN A 157 43.28 20.64 50.76
N ILE A 158 43.64 21.93 50.78
CA ILE A 158 42.88 23.02 50.14
C ILE A 158 42.78 22.77 48.62
N ARG A 159 43.91 22.52 47.97
CA ARG A 159 43.96 22.21 46.53
C ARG A 159 43.15 20.95 46.18
N GLY A 160 43.18 19.94 47.04
CA GLY A 160 42.34 18.75 46.91
C GLY A 160 40.84 19.05 46.90
N ARG A 161 40.39 19.99 47.77
CA ARG A 161 38.98 20.42 47.82
C ARG A 161 38.58 21.25 46.61
N ILE A 162 39.42 22.20 46.17
CA ILE A 162 39.18 22.98 44.93
C ILE A 162 39.02 22.02 43.75
N ARG A 163 39.96 21.08 43.59
CA ARG A 163 39.90 20.03 42.56
C ARG A 163 38.59 19.24 42.61
N SER A 164 38.14 18.82 43.79
CA SER A 164 36.88 18.08 43.94
C SER A 164 35.67 18.89 43.48
N ILE A 165 35.62 20.20 43.76
CA ILE A 165 34.53 21.07 43.30
C ILE A 165 34.53 21.18 41.78
N GLU A 166 35.70 21.41 41.17
CA GLU A 166 35.79 21.59 39.72
C GLU A 166 35.47 20.29 38.96
N ILE A 167 35.87 19.13 39.50
CA ILE A 167 35.46 17.83 38.96
C ILE A 167 33.95 17.63 39.07
N ASN A 168 33.30 18.04 40.17
CA ASN A 168 31.84 17.99 40.29
C ASN A 168 31.14 18.89 39.27
N GLN A 169 31.66 20.11 39.05
CA GLN A 169 31.15 21.00 38.00
C GLN A 169 31.30 20.36 36.60
N ALA A 170 32.42 19.69 36.33
CA ALA A 170 32.61 18.96 35.09
C ALA A 170 31.62 17.78 34.95
N ASN A 171 31.32 17.08 36.04
CA ASN A 171 30.29 16.02 36.07
C ASN A 171 28.90 16.60 35.75
N ASP A 172 28.57 17.78 36.27
CA ASP A 172 27.30 18.46 35.98
C ASP A 172 27.21 18.86 34.49
N TYR A 173 28.31 19.36 33.91
CA TYR A 173 28.38 19.63 32.47
C TYR A 173 28.24 18.35 31.63
N TYR A 174 28.91 17.27 32.02
CA TYR A 174 28.78 15.98 31.34
C TYR A 174 27.34 15.45 31.41
N SER A 175 26.72 15.48 32.59
CA SER A 175 25.32 15.06 32.78
C SER A 175 24.37 15.91 31.94
N THR A 176 24.57 17.23 31.91
CA THR A 176 23.78 18.14 31.08
C THR A 176 23.94 17.84 29.60
N ALA A 177 25.17 17.57 29.14
CA ALA A 177 25.43 17.15 27.75
C ALA A 177 24.72 15.83 27.41
N SER A 178 24.78 14.86 28.31
CA SER A 178 24.12 13.56 28.18
C SER A 178 22.61 13.73 28.04
N ARG A 179 21.98 14.54 28.90
CA ARG A 179 20.54 14.79 28.84
C ARG A 179 20.09 15.49 27.57
N TYR A 180 20.87 16.45 27.05
CA TYR A 180 20.56 17.09 25.77
C TYR A 180 20.66 16.14 24.56
N TYR A 181 21.42 15.06 24.69
CA TYR A 181 21.70 14.13 23.61
C TYR A 181 20.83 12.85 23.69
N PHE A 182 20.79 12.18 24.85
CA PHE A 182 20.04 10.95 25.08
C PHE A 182 18.64 11.20 25.69
N ASP A 183 18.55 12.03 26.74
CA ASP A 183 17.33 12.16 27.57
C ASP A 183 16.47 13.39 27.24
N TYR A 184 16.54 13.85 25.99
CA TYR A 184 15.90 15.10 25.57
C TYR A 184 14.37 15.05 25.70
N SER A 185 13.78 13.86 25.63
CA SER A 185 12.34 13.63 25.82
C SER A 185 11.91 13.95 27.25
N GLU A 186 12.71 13.58 28.26
CA GLU A 186 12.47 13.93 29.67
C GLU A 186 12.54 15.44 29.91
N MET A 187 13.37 16.13 29.11
CA MET A 187 13.47 17.59 29.10
C MET A 187 12.30 18.27 28.36
N LYS A 188 11.32 17.51 27.85
CA LYS A 188 10.21 17.99 27.02
C LYS A 188 10.68 18.73 25.77
N LEU A 189 11.82 18.33 25.21
CA LEU A 189 12.33 18.87 23.96
C LEU A 189 11.84 18.02 22.79
N PRO A 190 11.49 18.63 21.64
CA PRO A 190 10.98 17.89 20.49
C PRO A 190 12.04 17.02 19.80
N HIS A 191 13.32 17.32 20.00
CA HIS A 191 14.45 16.62 19.41
C HIS A 191 15.75 16.86 20.23
N PRO A 192 16.80 16.04 20.03
CA PRO A 192 18.10 16.29 20.66
C PRO A 192 18.66 17.66 20.28
N LYS A 193 19.42 18.27 21.20
CA LYS A 193 20.13 19.54 20.96
C LYS A 193 21.63 19.30 20.80
N TYR A 194 22.03 18.95 19.58
CA TYR A 194 23.39 18.52 19.29
C TYR A 194 24.44 19.60 19.56
N LEU A 195 24.19 20.87 19.22
CA LEU A 195 25.17 21.94 19.45
C LEU A 195 25.33 22.19 20.95
N SER A 196 24.22 22.27 21.69
CA SER A 196 24.23 22.40 23.15
C SER A 196 24.99 21.25 23.82
N ALA A 197 24.67 20.00 23.45
CA ALA A 197 25.35 18.82 23.99
C ALA A 197 26.86 18.83 23.70
N LYS A 198 27.26 19.25 22.49
CA LYS A 198 28.66 19.41 22.10
C LYS A 198 29.39 20.44 22.96
N GLU A 199 28.79 21.61 23.21
CA GLU A 199 29.39 22.67 24.01
C GLU A 199 29.60 22.25 25.47
N TYR A 200 28.59 21.64 26.10
CA TYR A 200 28.69 21.13 27.48
C TYR A 200 29.69 19.97 27.59
N SER A 201 29.70 19.04 26.64
CA SER A 201 30.66 17.92 26.62
C SER A 201 32.10 18.42 26.48
N LYS A 202 32.33 19.43 25.63
CA LYS A 202 33.63 20.08 25.49
C LYS A 202 34.05 20.84 26.76
N ALA A 203 33.12 21.53 27.43
CA ALA A 203 33.39 22.21 28.70
C ALA A 203 33.80 21.22 29.81
N ALA A 204 33.10 20.10 29.93
CA ALA A 204 33.47 19.02 30.86
C ALA A 204 34.86 18.45 30.55
N LEU A 205 35.12 18.13 29.28
CA LEU A 205 36.41 17.58 28.83
C LEU A 205 37.58 18.50 29.17
N ASN A 206 37.45 19.81 28.96
CA ASN A 206 38.51 20.77 29.27
C ASN A 206 38.91 20.73 30.75
N ILE A 207 37.94 20.68 31.66
CA ILE A 207 38.20 20.60 33.11
C ILE A 207 38.81 19.25 33.49
N TYR A 208 38.30 18.14 32.92
CA TYR A 208 38.88 16.83 33.20
C TYR A 208 40.33 16.69 32.71
N LEU A 209 40.68 17.32 31.58
CA LEU A 209 42.05 17.38 31.07
C LEU A 209 42.98 18.18 32.00
N GLU A 210 42.51 19.32 32.53
CA GLU A 210 43.27 20.16 33.47
C GLU A 210 43.69 19.38 34.73
N TYR A 211 42.82 18.53 35.25
CA TYR A 211 43.07 17.71 36.46
C TYR A 211 43.51 16.27 36.21
N ASN A 212 43.79 15.90 34.96
CA ASN A 212 44.16 14.55 34.54
C ASN A 212 43.19 13.47 35.10
N TYR A 213 41.88 13.74 35.06
CA TYR A 213 40.85 12.83 35.56
C TYR A 213 40.44 11.84 34.47
N SER A 214 41.15 10.70 34.40
CA SER A 214 41.09 9.75 33.29
C SER A 214 39.69 9.26 32.92
N ASP A 215 38.86 8.89 33.91
CA ASP A 215 37.49 8.42 33.68
C ASP A 215 36.61 9.50 33.03
N GLY A 216 36.66 10.73 33.55
CA GLY A 216 35.93 11.86 32.98
C GLY A 216 36.43 12.25 31.59
N ILE A 217 37.76 12.24 31.35
CA ILE A 217 38.35 12.48 30.03
C ILE A 217 37.78 11.47 29.02
N TYR A 218 37.81 10.18 29.35
CA TYR A 218 37.31 9.13 28.47
C TYR A 218 35.82 9.31 28.15
N LYS A 219 34.98 9.50 29.19
CA LYS A 219 33.53 9.67 29.04
C LYS A 219 33.17 10.90 28.22
N ALA A 220 33.73 12.06 28.57
CA ALA A 220 33.45 13.30 27.86
C ALA A 220 33.95 13.27 26.42
N GLN A 221 35.15 12.71 26.17
CA GLN A 221 35.68 12.56 24.82
C GLN A 221 34.85 11.59 23.97
N LYS A 222 34.42 10.46 24.52
CA LYS A 222 33.57 9.48 23.82
C LYS A 222 32.23 10.10 23.43
N LEU A 223 31.56 10.79 24.37
CA LEU A 223 30.31 11.50 24.10
C LEU A 223 30.51 12.61 23.05
N LEU A 224 31.57 13.42 23.17
CA LEU A 224 31.88 14.49 22.22
C LEU A 224 32.11 13.96 20.80
N ASN A 225 32.87 12.88 20.66
CA ASN A 225 33.13 12.25 19.36
C ASN A 225 31.83 11.75 18.72
N ARG A 226 30.98 11.06 19.49
CA ARG A 226 29.69 10.56 19.02
C ARG A 226 28.77 11.69 18.56
N ILE A 227 28.66 12.77 19.34
CA ILE A 227 27.88 13.97 18.96
C ILE A 227 28.41 14.56 17.65
N ILE A 228 29.74 14.68 17.51
CA ILE A 228 30.36 15.23 16.29
C ILE A 228 30.07 14.34 15.07
N GLU A 229 30.19 13.02 15.20
CA GLU A 229 29.90 12.06 14.12
C GLU A 229 28.45 12.17 13.65
N ASP A 230 27.49 12.16 14.58
CA ASP A 230 26.07 12.31 14.25
C ASP A 230 25.77 13.66 13.60
N MET A 231 26.37 14.75 14.09
CA MET A 231 26.21 16.07 13.47
C MET A 231 26.72 16.09 12.03
N VAL A 232 27.83 15.40 11.74
CA VAL A 232 28.38 15.26 10.37
C VAL A 232 27.43 14.46 9.49
N ASP A 233 26.87 13.38 10.00
CA ASP A 233 25.96 12.52 9.26
C ASP A 233 24.62 13.20 8.97
N ILE A 234 24.03 13.88 9.95
CA ILE A 234 22.83 14.69 9.76
C ILE A 234 23.07 15.80 8.75
N ARG A 235 24.24 16.47 8.81
CA ARG A 235 24.60 17.49 7.82
C ARG A 235 24.72 16.90 6.41
N LYS A 236 25.36 15.74 6.26
CA LYS A 236 25.47 15.08 4.95
C LYS A 236 24.11 14.71 4.37
N TYR A 237 23.20 14.20 5.21
CA TYR A 237 21.81 13.96 4.81
C TYR A 237 21.11 15.25 4.39
N ALA A 238 21.20 16.33 5.18
CA ALA A 238 20.59 17.61 4.89
C ALA A 238 21.09 18.22 3.57
N GLU A 239 22.40 18.15 3.32
CA GLU A 239 23.01 18.56 2.04
C GLU A 239 22.48 17.74 0.86
N GLY A 240 22.40 16.42 1.00
CA GLY A 240 21.84 15.56 -0.04
C GLY A 240 20.37 15.88 -0.34
N GLN A 241 19.56 16.13 0.69
CA GLN A 241 18.17 16.58 0.49
C GLN A 241 18.12 17.95 -0.20
N LYS A 242 19.01 18.88 0.16
CA LYS A 242 19.09 20.20 -0.47
C LYS A 242 19.47 20.11 -1.96
N GLU A 243 20.39 19.21 -2.34
CA GLU A 243 20.74 18.96 -3.75
C GLU A 243 19.55 18.37 -4.52
N MET A 244 18.89 17.34 -3.98
CA MET A 244 17.68 16.77 -4.59
C MET A 244 16.56 17.81 -4.76
N ALA A 245 16.43 18.73 -3.80
CA ALA A 245 15.48 19.83 -3.88
C ALA A 245 15.79 20.80 -5.02
N ARG A 246 17.08 21.12 -5.23
CA ARG A 246 17.54 21.96 -6.34
C ARG A 246 17.30 21.29 -7.69
N ASP A 247 17.66 20.02 -7.82
CA ASP A 247 17.42 19.27 -9.06
C ASP A 247 15.92 19.25 -9.38
N ALA A 248 15.07 18.90 -8.40
CA ALA A 248 13.62 18.92 -8.58
C ALA A 248 13.10 20.31 -8.95
N PHE A 249 13.68 21.36 -8.39
CA PHE A 249 13.33 22.74 -8.71
C PHE A 249 13.70 23.12 -10.16
N GLU A 250 14.90 22.76 -10.61
CA GLU A 250 15.37 23.00 -11.99
C GLU A 250 14.48 22.29 -13.02
N TYR A 251 13.99 21.08 -12.70
CA TYR A 251 13.02 20.35 -13.51
C TYR A 251 11.56 20.80 -13.31
N SER A 252 11.31 21.92 -12.63
CA SER A 252 9.96 22.45 -12.33
C SER A 252 9.04 21.48 -11.59
N ASN A 253 9.61 20.48 -10.90
CA ASN A 253 8.89 19.57 -10.02
C ASN A 253 8.78 20.18 -8.61
N PHE A 254 7.89 21.17 -8.50
CA PHE A 254 7.77 22.00 -7.30
C PHE A 254 7.34 21.22 -6.04
N LEU A 255 6.57 20.12 -6.18
CA LEU A 255 6.18 19.29 -5.04
C LEU A 255 7.38 18.59 -4.42
N ASN A 256 8.19 17.92 -5.25
CA ASN A 256 9.39 17.24 -4.77
C ASN A 256 10.42 18.23 -4.24
N ALA A 257 10.59 19.38 -4.91
CA ALA A 257 11.46 20.44 -4.42
C ALA A 257 11.04 20.90 -3.02
N LEU A 258 9.73 21.14 -2.81
CA LEU A 258 9.19 21.57 -1.52
C LEU A 258 9.40 20.52 -0.42
N ASP A 259 9.14 19.24 -0.72
CA ASP A 259 9.34 18.13 0.23
C ASP A 259 10.81 18.00 0.65
N HIS A 260 11.72 17.96 -0.33
CA HIS A 260 13.15 17.84 -0.06
C HIS A 260 13.72 19.05 0.70
N TYR A 261 13.28 20.29 0.39
CA TYR A 261 13.70 21.45 1.18
C TYR A 261 13.17 21.42 2.63
N LYS A 262 11.95 20.91 2.87
CA LYS A 262 11.44 20.71 4.25
C LYS A 262 12.27 19.68 5.00
N LYS A 263 12.58 18.54 4.39
CA LYS A 263 13.45 17.50 4.98
C LYS A 263 14.86 18.03 5.29
N ALA A 264 15.45 18.81 4.38
CA ALA A 264 16.73 19.45 4.61
C ALA A 264 16.66 20.43 5.79
N ARG A 265 15.65 21.31 5.82
CA ARG A 265 15.42 22.26 6.91
C ARG A 265 15.33 21.55 8.26
N ASP A 266 14.49 20.51 8.35
CA ASP A 266 14.23 19.79 9.60
C ASP A 266 15.52 19.11 10.10
N ALA A 267 16.33 18.55 9.21
CA ALA A 267 17.65 18.03 9.56
C ALA A 267 18.63 19.13 10.03
N TYR A 268 18.64 20.31 9.39
CA TYR A 268 19.46 21.44 9.85
C TYR A 268 19.01 22.01 11.20
N ILE A 269 17.71 21.91 11.55
CA ILE A 269 17.18 22.27 12.86
C ILE A 269 17.79 21.38 13.96
N LEU A 270 17.91 20.07 13.71
CA LEU A 270 18.50 19.13 14.68
C LEU A 270 19.92 19.52 15.09
N ILE A 271 20.73 19.95 14.12
CA ILE A 271 22.13 20.39 14.36
C ILE A 271 22.26 21.89 14.61
N GLU A 272 21.15 22.59 14.81
CA GLU A 272 21.08 24.02 15.15
C GLU A 272 21.82 24.92 14.13
N SER A 273 21.83 24.53 12.83
CA SER A 273 22.49 25.30 11.75
C SER A 273 21.62 26.45 11.24
N THR A 274 21.55 27.53 12.01
CA THR A 274 20.63 28.67 11.77
C THR A 274 20.74 29.29 10.37
N GLY A 275 21.92 29.34 9.76
CA GLY A 275 22.13 29.86 8.41
C GLY A 275 21.50 28.99 7.33
N ASP A 276 21.68 27.67 7.43
CA ASP A 276 21.15 26.70 6.47
C ASP A 276 19.63 26.55 6.60
N VAL A 277 19.11 26.60 7.83
CA VAL A 277 17.65 26.64 8.09
C VAL A 277 17.02 27.81 7.36
N LYS A 278 17.56 29.03 7.53
CA LYS A 278 17.07 30.24 6.84
C LYS A 278 17.15 30.13 5.32
N TYR A 279 18.21 29.50 4.79
CA TYR A 279 18.32 29.24 3.36
C TYR A 279 17.18 28.33 2.88
N CYS A 280 16.95 27.20 3.55
CA CYS A 280 15.88 26.27 3.20
C CYS A 280 14.49 26.93 3.32
N GLU A 281 14.24 27.73 4.36
CA GLU A 281 13.00 28.50 4.51
C GLU A 281 12.77 29.47 3.36
N HIS A 282 13.81 30.20 2.94
CA HIS A 282 13.73 31.10 1.80
C HIS A 282 13.43 30.34 0.49
N GLN A 283 14.06 29.18 0.26
CA GLN A 283 13.78 28.36 -0.92
C GLN A 283 12.35 27.79 -0.89
N ILE A 284 11.87 27.33 0.27
CA ILE A 284 10.48 26.90 0.49
C ILE A 284 9.52 28.03 0.13
N GLU A 285 9.79 29.26 0.56
CA GLU A 285 8.96 30.42 0.22
C GLU A 285 8.95 30.70 -1.29
N LEU A 286 10.10 30.63 -1.95
CA LEU A 286 10.22 30.82 -3.40
C LEU A 286 9.42 29.77 -4.17
N VAL A 287 9.58 28.48 -3.82
CA VAL A 287 8.82 27.37 -4.42
C VAL A 287 7.32 27.60 -4.24
N ASN A 288 6.90 27.98 -3.03
CA ASN A 288 5.49 28.27 -2.75
C ASN A 288 4.93 29.40 -3.62
N ARG A 289 5.67 30.49 -3.82
CA ARG A 289 5.25 31.60 -4.69
C ARG A 289 5.12 31.17 -6.15
N LEU A 290 6.02 30.32 -6.64
CA LEU A 290 5.94 29.79 -8.01
C LEU A 290 4.76 28.84 -8.19
N ILE A 291 4.46 28.01 -7.18
CA ILE A 291 3.24 27.20 -7.16
C ILE A 291 2.01 28.10 -7.23
N GLU A 292 1.95 29.20 -6.46
CA GLU A 292 0.83 30.14 -6.50
C GLU A 292 0.64 30.81 -7.86
N LEU A 293 1.74 31.22 -8.50
CA LEU A 293 1.70 31.86 -9.81
C LEU A 293 1.18 30.89 -10.88
N ASN A 294 1.56 29.61 -10.79
CA ASN A 294 1.10 28.57 -11.71
C ASN A 294 -0.32 28.07 -11.39
N GLU A 295 -0.78 28.20 -10.14
CA GLU A 295 -2.07 27.70 -9.68
C GLU A 295 -3.23 28.27 -10.53
N GLN A 296 -3.21 29.58 -10.79
CA GLN A 296 -4.27 30.24 -11.56
C GLN A 296 -4.25 29.85 -13.04
N ASN A 297 -3.06 29.70 -13.63
CA ASN A 297 -2.91 29.26 -15.00
C ASN A 297 -3.40 27.81 -15.18
N LEU A 298 -2.98 26.91 -14.30
CA LEU A 298 -3.42 25.51 -14.30
C LEU A 298 -4.92 25.39 -14.06
N LYS A 299 -5.48 26.16 -13.12
CA LYS A 299 -6.94 26.16 -12.88
C LYS A 299 -7.72 26.62 -14.11
N THR A 300 -7.21 27.62 -14.82
CA THR A 300 -7.82 28.13 -16.07
C THR A 300 -7.74 27.06 -17.15
N GLN A 301 -6.56 26.47 -17.37
CA GLN A 301 -6.36 25.37 -18.33
C GLN A 301 -7.24 24.16 -18.04
N ALA A 302 -7.39 23.76 -16.77
CA ALA A 302 -8.29 22.68 -16.37
C ALA A 302 -9.75 23.01 -16.69
N GLY A 303 -10.18 24.26 -16.47
CA GLY A 303 -11.51 24.73 -16.83
C GLY A 303 -11.74 24.73 -18.34
N GLU A 304 -10.75 25.12 -19.14
CA GLU A 304 -10.80 25.05 -20.60
C GLU A 304 -10.96 23.61 -21.09
N TYR A 305 -10.16 22.67 -20.57
CA TYR A 305 -10.33 21.25 -20.89
C TYR A 305 -11.68 20.69 -20.47
N TYR A 306 -12.19 21.10 -19.31
CA TYR A 306 -13.53 20.69 -18.87
C TYR A 306 -14.61 21.19 -19.85
N ASN A 307 -14.55 22.45 -20.27
CA ASN A 307 -15.47 23.01 -21.26
C ASN A 307 -15.32 22.35 -22.64
N SER A 308 -14.10 22.02 -23.06
CA SER A 308 -13.86 21.26 -24.30
C SER A 308 -14.46 19.86 -24.22
N SER A 309 -14.42 19.22 -23.05
CA SER A 309 -15.12 17.95 -22.82
C SER A 309 -16.63 18.09 -22.96
N GLU A 310 -17.22 19.13 -22.37
CA GLU A 310 -18.67 19.40 -22.50
C GLU A 310 -19.07 19.64 -23.97
N ASN A 311 -18.27 20.40 -24.71
CA ASN A 311 -18.53 20.64 -26.14
C ASN A 311 -18.41 19.37 -26.99
N ALA A 312 -17.37 18.55 -26.76
CA ALA A 312 -17.21 17.27 -27.45
C ALA A 312 -18.34 16.28 -27.10
N TYR A 313 -18.79 16.28 -25.85
CA TYR A 313 -19.95 15.50 -25.41
C TYR A 313 -21.23 15.91 -26.15
N LEU A 314 -21.52 17.22 -26.25
CA LEU A 314 -22.65 17.73 -27.03
C LEU A 314 -22.53 17.44 -28.53
N GLY A 315 -21.30 17.33 -29.04
CA GLY A 315 -21.01 16.88 -30.40
C GLY A 315 -21.13 15.37 -30.61
N HIS A 316 -21.44 14.58 -29.57
CA HIS A 316 -21.41 13.12 -29.56
C HIS A 316 -20.04 12.50 -29.89
N GLU A 317 -18.95 13.26 -29.67
CA GLU A 317 -17.56 12.84 -29.84
C GLU A 317 -17.01 12.30 -28.50
N TYR A 318 -17.64 11.25 -27.98
CA TYR A 318 -17.42 10.78 -26.61
C TYR A 318 -15.97 10.39 -26.29
N SER A 319 -15.21 9.84 -27.25
CA SER A 319 -13.78 9.53 -27.03
C SER A 319 -12.94 10.79 -26.81
N GLU A 320 -13.27 11.88 -27.50
CA GLU A 320 -12.58 13.15 -27.36
C GLU A 320 -13.01 13.85 -26.08
N ALA A 321 -14.30 13.77 -25.73
CA ALA A 321 -14.82 14.24 -24.44
C ALA A 321 -14.07 13.59 -23.26
N LEU A 322 -13.96 12.26 -23.24
CA LEU A 322 -13.23 11.53 -22.19
C LEU A 322 -11.75 11.93 -22.11
N ASN A 323 -11.09 12.19 -23.25
CA ASN A 323 -9.70 12.62 -23.27
C ASN A 323 -9.54 14.01 -22.60
N TYR A 324 -10.34 15.00 -23.01
CA TYR A 324 -10.29 16.33 -22.40
C TYR A 324 -10.68 16.30 -20.91
N LEU A 325 -11.67 15.50 -20.53
CA LEU A 325 -12.08 15.35 -19.13
C LEU A 325 -10.94 14.80 -18.26
N ASN A 326 -10.23 13.79 -18.75
CA ASN A 326 -9.07 13.23 -18.06
C ASN A 326 -7.92 14.24 -17.91
N GLN A 327 -7.69 15.08 -18.92
CA GLN A 327 -6.70 16.16 -18.84
C GLN A 327 -7.09 17.19 -17.78
N SER A 328 -8.35 17.64 -17.76
CA SER A 328 -8.89 18.54 -16.72
C SER A 328 -8.72 17.94 -15.31
N ARG A 329 -9.15 16.69 -15.14
CA ARG A 329 -9.05 15.94 -13.88
C ARG A 329 -7.61 15.82 -13.38
N SER A 330 -6.68 15.49 -14.27
CA SER A 330 -5.26 15.39 -13.94
C SER A 330 -4.70 16.70 -13.38
N ILE A 331 -5.09 17.84 -13.97
CA ILE A 331 -4.66 19.15 -13.48
C ILE A 331 -5.31 19.47 -12.12
N TYR A 332 -6.59 19.15 -11.91
CA TYR A 332 -7.22 19.35 -10.59
C TYR A 332 -6.60 18.47 -9.49
N ILE A 333 -6.16 17.25 -9.82
CA ILE A 333 -5.39 16.40 -8.89
C ILE A 333 -4.06 17.08 -8.53
N GLN A 334 -3.33 17.58 -9.53
CA GLN A 334 -2.08 18.31 -9.30
C GLN A 334 -2.29 19.53 -8.39
N LEU A 335 -3.35 20.31 -8.63
CA LEU A 335 -3.73 21.48 -7.81
C LEU A 335 -4.10 21.09 -6.37
N ARG A 336 -4.81 19.98 -6.17
CA ARG A 336 -5.10 19.41 -4.85
C ARG A 336 -3.83 19.02 -4.11
N ASP A 337 -2.87 18.42 -4.80
CA ASP A 337 -1.61 17.98 -4.20
C ASP A 337 -0.75 19.19 -3.81
N PHE A 338 -0.72 20.24 -4.63
CA PHE A 338 -0.14 21.53 -4.25
C PHE A 338 -0.82 22.14 -3.02
N ALA A 339 -2.15 22.08 -2.92
CA ALA A 339 -2.86 22.57 -1.74
C ALA A 339 -2.52 21.75 -0.49
N THR A 340 -2.35 20.44 -0.63
CA THR A 340 -2.02 19.51 0.46
C THR A 340 -0.60 19.75 0.97
N ALA A 341 0.39 19.87 0.10
CA ALA A 341 1.79 20.11 0.48
C ALA A 341 2.02 21.47 1.19
N ARG A 342 1.03 22.36 1.09
CA ARG A 342 1.03 23.72 1.65
C ARG A 342 0.05 23.88 2.81
N ASP A 343 -0.55 22.79 3.26
CA ASP A 343 -1.51 22.76 4.37
C ASP A 343 -2.72 23.70 4.15
N ARG A 344 -3.16 23.86 2.90
CA ARG A 344 -4.30 24.72 2.51
C ARG A 344 -5.61 23.94 2.42
N PHE A 345 -6.18 23.61 3.58
CA PHE A 345 -7.39 22.80 3.71
C PHE A 345 -8.57 23.24 2.81
N PHE A 346 -8.89 24.54 2.77
CA PHE A 346 -10.01 25.05 1.97
C PHE A 346 -9.82 24.82 0.47
N LYS A 347 -8.62 25.05 -0.06
CA LYS A 347 -8.30 24.78 -1.48
C LYS A 347 -8.31 23.29 -1.78
N GLN A 348 -7.81 22.47 -0.87
CA GLN A 348 -7.87 21.01 -1.02
C GLN A 348 -9.32 20.54 -1.17
N LYS A 349 -10.23 21.06 -0.34
CA LYS A 349 -11.67 20.76 -0.44
C LYS A 349 -12.27 21.23 -1.78
N GLU A 350 -11.93 22.44 -2.21
CA GLU A 350 -12.35 22.98 -3.51
C GLU A 350 -11.94 22.07 -4.68
N TYR A 351 -10.68 21.66 -4.74
CA TYR A 351 -10.21 20.80 -5.83
C TYR A 351 -10.78 19.38 -5.75
N ARG A 352 -11.06 18.84 -4.56
CA ARG A 352 -11.78 17.55 -4.44
C ARG A 352 -13.19 17.63 -5.03
N LEU A 353 -13.89 18.75 -4.84
CA LEU A 353 -15.21 18.95 -5.46
C LEU A 353 -15.12 19.01 -6.99
N LEU A 354 -14.10 19.68 -7.53
CA LEU A 354 -13.89 19.75 -8.98
C LEU A 354 -13.51 18.39 -9.58
N ILE A 355 -12.70 17.59 -8.87
CA ILE A 355 -12.40 16.20 -9.26
C ILE A 355 -13.68 15.37 -9.26
N SER A 356 -14.50 15.46 -8.20
CA SER A 356 -15.78 14.76 -8.14
C SER A 356 -16.69 15.15 -9.29
N LYS A 357 -16.74 16.44 -9.65
CA LYS A 357 -17.50 16.91 -10.82
C LYS A 357 -17.00 16.28 -12.12
N CYS A 358 -15.69 16.07 -12.26
CA CYS A 358 -15.13 15.36 -13.41
C CYS A 358 -15.49 13.87 -13.38
N ASP A 359 -15.46 13.23 -12.21
CA ASP A 359 -15.83 11.82 -12.05
C ASP A 359 -17.32 11.60 -12.39
N ASP A 360 -18.21 12.46 -11.87
CA ASP A 360 -19.65 12.42 -12.18
C ASP A 360 -19.91 12.60 -13.68
N PHE A 361 -19.17 13.50 -14.35
CA PHE A 361 -19.32 13.71 -15.79
C PHE A 361 -18.70 12.56 -16.61
N TYR A 362 -17.65 11.92 -16.11
CA TYR A 362 -17.06 10.75 -16.74
C TYR A 362 -18.07 9.60 -16.80
N ASP A 363 -18.75 9.35 -15.69
CA ASP A 363 -19.78 8.31 -15.61
C ASP A 363 -20.94 8.58 -16.57
N GLN A 364 -21.38 9.84 -16.69
CA GLN A 364 -22.39 10.25 -17.67
C GLN A 364 -21.95 9.96 -19.12
N ILE A 365 -20.71 10.29 -19.48
CA ILE A 365 -20.20 10.02 -20.84
C ILE A 365 -20.15 8.51 -21.12
N ILE A 366 -19.73 7.70 -20.15
CA ILE A 366 -19.64 6.24 -20.29
C ILE A 366 -21.02 5.61 -20.45
N GLU A 367 -22.02 6.10 -19.72
CA GLU A 367 -23.40 5.66 -19.85
C GLU A 367 -23.94 5.93 -21.26
N GLU A 368 -23.72 7.13 -21.80
CA GLU A 368 -24.11 7.48 -23.17
C GLU A 368 -23.40 6.63 -24.24
N VAL A 369 -22.11 6.35 -24.08
CA VAL A 369 -21.37 5.44 -24.99
C VAL A 369 -21.98 4.05 -25.00
N LYS A 370 -22.39 3.55 -23.82
CA LYS A 370 -23.04 2.25 -23.68
C LYS A 370 -24.42 2.24 -24.36
N ASP A 371 -25.19 3.32 -24.21
CA ASP A 371 -26.50 3.45 -24.82
C ASP A 371 -26.40 3.56 -26.35
N GLN A 372 -25.43 4.31 -26.87
CA GLN A 372 -25.16 4.39 -28.31
C GLN A 372 -24.79 3.03 -28.91
N ASN A 373 -23.93 2.26 -28.22
CA ASN A 373 -23.57 0.91 -28.65
C ASN A 373 -24.77 -0.04 -28.63
N THR A 374 -25.60 0.05 -27.59
CA THR A 374 -26.83 -0.74 -27.47
C THR A 374 -27.82 -0.41 -28.60
N SER A 375 -27.98 0.88 -28.94
CA SER A 375 -28.81 1.34 -30.06
C SER A 375 -28.29 0.80 -31.40
N MET A 376 -26.97 0.85 -31.65
CA MET A 376 -26.36 0.32 -32.86
C MET A 376 -26.54 -1.21 -32.99
N GLU A 377 -26.40 -1.96 -31.89
CA GLU A 377 -26.67 -3.40 -31.88
C GLU A 377 -28.14 -3.72 -32.17
N ALA A 378 -29.05 -2.97 -31.55
CA ALA A 378 -30.49 -3.09 -31.79
C ALA A 378 -30.84 -2.81 -33.26
N GLY A 379 -30.21 -1.79 -33.87
CA GLY A 379 -30.37 -1.48 -35.29
C GLY A 379 -29.93 -2.62 -36.20
N LYS A 380 -28.77 -3.23 -35.93
CA LYS A 380 -28.30 -4.42 -36.68
C LYS A 380 -29.24 -5.61 -36.57
N LEU A 381 -29.86 -5.81 -35.41
CA LEU A 381 -30.87 -6.86 -35.21
C LEU A 381 -32.15 -6.56 -35.98
N TYR A 382 -32.61 -5.32 -35.95
CA TYR A 382 -33.76 -4.85 -36.73
C TYR A 382 -33.55 -5.06 -38.23
N ASP A 383 -32.40 -4.66 -38.77
CA ASP A 383 -32.07 -4.82 -40.19
C ASP A 383 -32.10 -6.30 -40.60
N LYS A 384 -31.50 -7.18 -39.79
CA LYS A 384 -31.57 -8.64 -40.01
C LYS A 384 -32.99 -9.17 -39.95
N ALA A 385 -33.81 -8.69 -39.00
CA ALA A 385 -35.20 -9.08 -38.90
C ALA A 385 -35.98 -8.68 -40.17
N PHE A 386 -35.71 -7.48 -40.69
CA PHE A 386 -36.33 -6.97 -41.91
C PHE A 386 -35.92 -7.78 -43.15
N ASP A 387 -34.66 -8.21 -43.25
CA ASP A 387 -34.21 -9.09 -44.33
C ASP A 387 -34.88 -10.47 -44.27
N PHE A 388 -34.99 -11.07 -43.07
CA PHE A 388 -35.72 -12.32 -42.91
C PHE A 388 -37.21 -12.17 -43.26
N PHE A 389 -37.83 -11.06 -42.89
CA PHE A 389 -39.21 -10.74 -43.27
C PHE A 389 -39.37 -10.67 -44.80
N LYS A 390 -38.46 -10.01 -45.52
CA LYS A 390 -38.49 -9.94 -46.99
C LYS A 390 -38.33 -11.30 -47.67
N SER A 391 -37.60 -12.21 -47.03
CA SER A 391 -37.33 -13.57 -47.51
C SER A 391 -38.43 -14.60 -47.21
N GLY A 392 -39.48 -14.23 -46.46
CA GLY A 392 -40.56 -15.15 -46.08
C GLY A 392 -40.29 -16.01 -44.84
N ASN A 393 -39.15 -15.79 -44.15
CA ASN A 393 -38.80 -16.45 -42.89
C ASN A 393 -39.33 -15.63 -41.69
N TYR A 394 -40.64 -15.66 -41.52
CA TYR A 394 -41.34 -14.82 -40.55
C TYR A 394 -41.06 -15.21 -39.09
N GLU A 395 -40.81 -16.50 -38.82
CA GLU A 395 -40.47 -16.99 -37.50
C GLU A 395 -39.15 -16.39 -36.98
N ARG A 396 -38.12 -16.36 -37.84
CA ARG A 396 -36.83 -15.78 -37.47
C ARG A 396 -36.87 -14.26 -37.41
N ALA A 397 -37.64 -13.63 -38.31
CA ALA A 397 -37.90 -12.19 -38.27
C ALA A 397 -38.56 -11.78 -36.94
N PHE A 398 -39.55 -12.56 -36.47
CA PHE A 398 -40.26 -12.31 -35.22
C PHE A 398 -39.33 -12.35 -33.99
N LEU A 399 -38.44 -13.34 -33.92
CA LEU A 399 -37.50 -13.44 -32.79
C LEU A 399 -36.54 -12.25 -32.75
N LEU A 400 -35.96 -11.89 -33.91
CA LEU A 400 -34.97 -10.82 -33.99
C LEU A 400 -35.56 -9.43 -33.76
N VAL A 401 -36.78 -9.17 -34.24
CA VAL A 401 -37.44 -7.86 -34.03
C VAL A 401 -37.81 -7.65 -32.55
N ASN A 402 -38.17 -8.71 -31.82
CA ASN A 402 -38.44 -8.60 -30.38
C ASN A 402 -37.16 -8.42 -29.54
N ASP A 403 -36.04 -9.02 -29.96
CA ASP A 403 -34.72 -8.78 -29.35
C ASP A 403 -34.27 -7.33 -29.59
N ALA A 404 -34.40 -6.82 -30.82
CA ALA A 404 -34.16 -5.42 -31.14
C ALA A 404 -35.04 -4.47 -30.31
N TRP A 405 -36.34 -4.76 -30.20
CA TRP A 405 -37.28 -3.97 -29.38
C TRP A 405 -36.88 -3.95 -27.90
N SER A 406 -36.50 -5.10 -27.33
CA SER A 406 -36.09 -5.19 -25.93
C SER A 406 -34.84 -4.36 -25.63
N ARG A 407 -33.91 -4.28 -26.59
CA ARG A 407 -32.71 -3.44 -26.48
C ARG A 407 -33.02 -1.97 -26.61
N TYR A 408 -33.86 -1.57 -27.56
CA TYR A 408 -34.34 -0.19 -27.67
C TYR A 408 -35.14 0.25 -26.43
N MET A 409 -35.95 -0.64 -25.87
CA MET A 409 -36.65 -0.39 -24.60
C MET A 409 -35.68 -0.17 -23.44
N GLY A 410 -34.58 -0.95 -23.39
CA GLY A 410 -33.54 -0.80 -22.37
C GLY A 410 -32.88 0.58 -22.33
N ILE A 411 -32.85 1.28 -23.46
CA ILE A 411 -32.28 2.64 -23.60
C ILE A 411 -33.34 3.71 -23.88
N SER A 412 -34.63 3.39 -23.71
CA SER A 412 -35.76 4.29 -23.98
C SER A 412 -35.77 4.92 -25.39
N ASP A 413 -35.26 4.23 -26.41
CA ASP A 413 -35.29 4.68 -27.81
C ASP A 413 -36.66 4.38 -28.43
N TYR A 414 -37.60 5.30 -28.21
CA TYR A 414 -38.97 5.21 -28.71
C TYR A 414 -39.06 5.14 -30.24
N GLY A 415 -38.07 5.71 -30.96
CA GLY A 415 -38.01 5.65 -32.42
C GLY A 415 -37.71 4.22 -32.90
N GLY A 416 -36.69 3.60 -32.32
CA GLY A 416 -36.33 2.20 -32.55
C GLY A 416 -37.46 1.23 -32.16
N MET A 417 -38.09 1.45 -31.00
CA MET A 417 -39.23 0.65 -30.53
C MET A 417 -40.41 0.70 -31.52
N SER A 418 -40.80 1.91 -31.96
CA SER A 418 -41.91 2.08 -32.89
C SER A 418 -41.67 1.39 -34.24
N ASN A 419 -40.44 1.42 -34.74
CA ASN A 419 -40.08 0.70 -35.97
C ASN A 419 -40.20 -0.82 -35.78
N CYS A 420 -39.75 -1.35 -34.65
CA CYS A 420 -39.88 -2.77 -34.33
C CYS A 420 -41.35 -3.19 -34.23
N GLU A 421 -42.21 -2.39 -33.59
CA GLU A 421 -43.64 -2.65 -33.45
C GLU A 421 -44.34 -2.74 -34.82
N ARG A 422 -44.07 -1.79 -35.72
CA ARG A 422 -44.64 -1.80 -37.09
C ARG A 422 -44.22 -3.02 -37.90
N LEU A 423 -42.95 -3.44 -37.77
CA LEU A 423 -42.46 -4.66 -38.42
C LEU A 423 -43.14 -5.89 -37.80
N ASN A 424 -43.32 -5.92 -36.48
CA ASN A 424 -43.97 -7.02 -35.78
C ASN A 424 -45.46 -7.16 -36.15
N GLU A 425 -46.19 -6.06 -36.31
CA GLU A 425 -47.56 -6.06 -36.83
C GLU A 425 -47.61 -6.65 -38.25
N SER A 426 -46.65 -6.27 -39.10
CA SER A 426 -46.53 -6.79 -40.46
C SER A 426 -46.27 -8.30 -40.46
N ILE A 427 -45.36 -8.78 -39.61
CA ILE A 427 -45.07 -10.21 -39.42
C ILE A 427 -46.30 -10.96 -38.93
N THR A 428 -47.02 -10.40 -37.96
CA THR A 428 -48.26 -10.98 -37.43
C THR A 428 -49.34 -11.11 -38.50
N GLY A 429 -49.44 -10.11 -39.39
CA GLY A 429 -50.29 -10.18 -40.58
C GLY A 429 -49.94 -11.37 -41.48
N ARG A 430 -48.65 -11.66 -41.67
CA ARG A 430 -48.20 -12.82 -42.46
C ARG A 430 -48.52 -14.16 -41.79
N PHE A 431 -48.40 -14.27 -40.46
CA PHE A 431 -48.82 -15.48 -39.76
C PHE A 431 -50.32 -15.79 -39.91
N LYS A 432 -51.18 -14.76 -39.93
CA LYS A 432 -52.61 -14.95 -40.20
C LYS A 432 -52.83 -15.51 -41.61
N GLN A 433 -52.16 -14.97 -42.62
CA GLN A 433 -52.20 -15.46 -43.99
C GLN A 433 -51.68 -16.90 -44.11
N MET A 434 -50.60 -17.26 -43.40
CA MET A 434 -50.09 -18.63 -43.36
C MET A 434 -51.13 -19.61 -42.77
N SER A 435 -51.81 -19.21 -41.70
CA SER A 435 -52.84 -20.02 -41.07
C SER A 435 -54.03 -20.25 -42.01
N GLU A 436 -54.47 -19.20 -42.71
CA GLU A 436 -55.55 -19.29 -43.71
C GLU A 436 -55.15 -20.20 -44.88
N ALA A 437 -53.95 -20.02 -45.43
CA ALA A 437 -53.42 -20.85 -46.51
C ALA A 437 -53.37 -22.34 -46.11
N LYS A 438 -52.94 -22.63 -44.88
CA LYS A 438 -52.89 -23.99 -44.32
C LYS A 438 -54.29 -24.60 -44.19
N GLU A 439 -55.29 -23.81 -43.79
CA GLU A 439 -56.67 -24.27 -43.72
C GLU A 439 -57.19 -24.67 -45.10
N TYR A 440 -56.96 -23.84 -46.14
CA TYR A 440 -57.32 -24.19 -47.52
C TYR A 440 -56.57 -25.41 -48.04
N TYR A 441 -55.28 -25.55 -47.72
CA TYR A 441 -54.51 -26.74 -48.09
C TYR A 441 -55.13 -28.01 -47.49
N ASN A 442 -55.45 -27.99 -46.20
CA ASN A 442 -56.08 -29.13 -45.52
C ASN A 442 -57.47 -29.45 -46.10
N LYS A 443 -58.28 -28.42 -46.41
CA LYS A 443 -59.57 -28.59 -47.09
C LYS A 443 -59.40 -29.25 -48.45
N SER A 444 -58.48 -28.74 -49.27
CA SER A 444 -58.16 -29.32 -50.57
C SER A 444 -57.79 -30.80 -50.48
N ARG A 445 -56.88 -31.14 -49.56
CA ARG A 445 -56.47 -32.52 -49.31
C ARG A 445 -57.64 -33.42 -48.90
N SER A 446 -58.52 -32.94 -48.01
CA SER A 446 -59.69 -33.72 -47.59
C SER A 446 -60.68 -33.99 -48.73
N PHE A 447 -60.89 -33.02 -49.64
CA PHE A 447 -61.72 -33.22 -50.84
C PHE A 447 -61.05 -34.14 -51.86
N TYR A 448 -59.73 -34.10 -51.97
CA TYR A 448 -58.96 -35.02 -52.80
C TYR A 448 -59.13 -36.47 -52.34
N GLU A 449 -59.05 -36.72 -51.02
CA GLU A 449 -59.18 -38.06 -50.41
C GLU A 449 -60.54 -38.73 -50.68
N ILE A 450 -61.59 -37.95 -50.95
CA ILE A 450 -62.93 -38.45 -51.32
C ILE A 450 -63.24 -38.31 -52.82
N ALA A 451 -62.24 -38.03 -53.66
CA ALA A 451 -62.36 -37.82 -55.11
C ALA A 451 -63.32 -36.70 -55.57
N TYR A 452 -63.53 -35.68 -54.73
CA TYR A 452 -64.24 -34.45 -55.11
C TYR A 452 -63.25 -33.44 -55.71
N PHE A 453 -62.75 -33.75 -56.90
CA PHE A 453 -61.60 -33.07 -57.50
C PHE A 453 -61.81 -31.58 -57.83
N ASP A 454 -63.03 -31.15 -58.16
CA ASP A 454 -63.31 -29.73 -58.45
C ASP A 454 -63.12 -28.86 -57.20
N ASN A 455 -63.65 -29.31 -56.06
CA ASN A 455 -63.48 -28.64 -54.77
C ASN A 455 -62.01 -28.73 -54.31
N ALA A 456 -61.37 -29.88 -54.51
CA ALA A 456 -59.96 -30.06 -54.19
C ALA A 456 -59.09 -29.06 -54.94
N THR A 457 -59.32 -28.89 -56.26
CA THR A 457 -58.60 -27.92 -57.10
C THR A 457 -58.84 -26.49 -56.63
N TYR A 458 -60.11 -26.11 -56.41
CA TYR A 458 -60.47 -24.77 -55.96
C TYR A 458 -59.75 -24.34 -54.67
N TYR A 459 -59.74 -25.22 -53.65
CA TYR A 459 -59.08 -24.91 -52.39
C TYR A 459 -57.55 -24.99 -52.50
N ALA A 460 -57.00 -25.84 -53.38
CA ALA A 460 -55.57 -25.88 -53.64
C ALA A 460 -55.09 -24.57 -54.26
N ASP A 461 -55.78 -24.06 -55.28
CA ASP A 461 -55.44 -22.81 -55.95
C ASP A 461 -55.53 -21.61 -54.99
N LYS A 462 -56.53 -21.59 -54.11
CA LYS A 462 -56.62 -20.58 -53.03
C LYS A 462 -55.43 -20.64 -52.08
N SER A 463 -55.07 -21.83 -51.62
CA SER A 463 -53.90 -22.02 -50.74
C SER A 463 -52.60 -21.59 -51.42
N LEU A 464 -52.43 -21.98 -52.68
CA LEU A 464 -51.27 -21.66 -53.51
C LEU A 464 -51.11 -20.14 -53.67
N GLY A 465 -52.20 -19.44 -54.02
CA GLY A 465 -52.20 -17.99 -54.21
C GLY A 465 -51.76 -17.26 -52.95
N ILE A 466 -52.21 -17.71 -51.77
CA ILE A 466 -51.77 -17.11 -50.51
C ILE A 466 -50.29 -17.41 -50.26
N TYR A 467 -49.84 -18.67 -50.29
CA TYR A 467 -48.43 -19.00 -50.01
C TYR A 467 -47.44 -18.32 -50.95
N GLN A 468 -47.79 -18.16 -52.24
CA GLN A 468 -46.99 -17.39 -53.20
C GLN A 468 -46.95 -15.90 -52.84
N SER A 469 -48.09 -15.31 -52.45
CA SER A 469 -48.16 -13.89 -52.06
C SER A 469 -47.31 -13.55 -50.82
N ILE A 470 -47.09 -14.55 -49.95
CA ILE A 470 -46.26 -14.44 -48.75
C ILE A 470 -44.90 -15.13 -48.90
N LYS A 471 -44.47 -15.44 -50.13
CA LYS A 471 -43.14 -15.99 -50.45
C LYS A 471 -42.75 -17.21 -49.60
N ARG A 472 -43.70 -18.12 -49.39
CA ARG A 472 -43.48 -19.39 -48.69
C ARG A 472 -43.21 -20.49 -49.71
N ASP A 473 -41.98 -20.53 -50.21
CA ASP A 473 -41.61 -21.38 -51.34
C ASP A 473 -41.76 -22.88 -51.04
N ASN A 474 -41.40 -23.32 -49.84
CA ASN A 474 -41.56 -24.71 -49.42
C ASN A 474 -43.02 -25.13 -49.40
N GLU A 475 -43.89 -24.35 -48.75
CA GLU A 475 -45.32 -24.62 -48.72
C GLU A 475 -45.96 -24.51 -50.10
N THR A 476 -45.51 -23.56 -50.92
CA THR A 476 -45.91 -23.42 -52.33
C THR A 476 -45.65 -24.72 -53.10
N LEU A 477 -44.47 -25.32 -52.93
CA LEU A 477 -44.13 -26.61 -53.53
C LEU A 477 -45.04 -27.74 -53.03
N MET A 478 -45.38 -27.76 -51.74
CA MET A 478 -46.32 -28.76 -51.19
C MET A 478 -47.72 -28.64 -51.81
N VAL A 479 -48.21 -27.42 -52.03
CA VAL A 479 -49.50 -27.22 -52.70
C VAL A 479 -49.43 -27.60 -54.18
N GLN A 480 -48.33 -27.28 -54.87
CA GLN A 480 -48.13 -27.68 -56.27
C GLN A 480 -48.09 -29.20 -56.44
N GLN A 481 -47.46 -29.92 -55.50
CA GLN A 481 -47.50 -31.39 -55.47
C GLN A 481 -48.93 -31.91 -55.34
N LEU A 482 -49.71 -31.36 -54.40
CA LEU A 482 -51.13 -31.72 -54.24
C LEU A 482 -51.95 -31.42 -55.51
N ILE A 483 -51.71 -30.29 -56.17
CA ILE A 483 -52.36 -29.97 -57.46
C ILE A 483 -52.02 -31.00 -58.53
N SER A 484 -50.78 -31.47 -58.59
CA SER A 484 -50.35 -32.53 -59.50
C SER A 484 -51.06 -33.86 -59.21
N GLU A 485 -51.19 -34.23 -57.93
CA GLU A 485 -51.92 -35.41 -57.48
C GLU A 485 -53.41 -35.33 -57.83
N ILE A 486 -54.04 -34.16 -57.65
CA ILE A 486 -55.43 -33.90 -58.03
C ILE A 486 -55.60 -34.07 -59.54
N LYS A 487 -54.71 -33.48 -60.37
CA LYS A 487 -54.75 -33.66 -61.83
C LYS A 487 -54.59 -35.13 -62.24
N GLY A 488 -53.71 -35.87 -61.57
CA GLY A 488 -53.59 -37.31 -61.75
C GLY A 488 -54.88 -38.05 -61.42
N GLY A 489 -55.55 -37.67 -60.32
CA GLY A 489 -56.86 -38.20 -59.92
C GLY A 489 -57.98 -37.91 -60.92
N ILE A 490 -58.05 -36.68 -61.44
CA ILE A 490 -59.01 -36.27 -62.49
C ILE A 490 -58.83 -37.15 -63.73
N LYS A 491 -57.59 -37.30 -64.22
CA LYS A 491 -57.32 -38.12 -65.40
C LYS A 491 -57.73 -39.58 -65.20
N LYS A 492 -57.41 -40.16 -64.03
CA LYS A 492 -57.85 -41.53 -63.69
C LYS A 492 -59.38 -41.66 -63.65
N LYS A 493 -60.09 -40.63 -63.17
CA LYS A 493 -61.55 -40.58 -63.20
C LYS A 493 -62.09 -40.53 -64.62
N GLU A 494 -61.51 -39.71 -65.50
CA GLU A 494 -61.90 -39.63 -66.91
C GLU A 494 -61.66 -40.95 -67.65
N ASP A 495 -60.52 -41.61 -67.40
CA ASP A 495 -60.20 -42.92 -67.94
C ASP A 495 -61.19 -43.98 -67.42
N ALA A 496 -61.56 -43.94 -66.14
CA ALA A 496 -62.59 -44.80 -65.56
C ALA A 496 -63.97 -44.54 -66.20
N ASP A 497 -64.39 -43.27 -66.32
CA ASP A 497 -65.65 -42.87 -66.98
C ASP A 497 -65.68 -43.30 -68.45
N LYS A 498 -64.53 -43.32 -69.13
CA LYS A 498 -64.40 -43.83 -70.50
C LYS A 498 -64.58 -45.35 -70.54
N PHE A 499 -63.86 -46.10 -69.70
CA PHE A 499 -64.04 -47.56 -69.65
C PHE A 499 -65.45 -47.97 -69.21
N TYR A 500 -66.07 -47.20 -68.30
CA TYR A 500 -67.47 -47.40 -67.93
C TYR A 500 -68.39 -47.25 -69.15
N ARG A 501 -68.24 -46.18 -69.93
CA ARG A 501 -69.03 -45.95 -71.15
C ARG A 501 -68.82 -47.04 -72.19
N GLU A 502 -67.57 -47.42 -72.45
CA GLU A 502 -67.24 -48.53 -73.34
C GLU A 502 -67.89 -49.84 -72.88
N ALA A 503 -67.88 -50.11 -71.56
CA ALA A 503 -68.53 -51.29 -71.00
C ALA A 503 -70.05 -51.28 -71.20
N VAL A 504 -70.70 -50.13 -71.04
CA VAL A 504 -72.13 -49.96 -71.35
C VAL A 504 -72.41 -50.19 -72.83
N ASP A 505 -71.59 -49.62 -73.71
CA ASP A 505 -71.76 -49.76 -75.17
C ASP A 505 -71.59 -51.21 -75.62
N PHE A 506 -70.55 -51.92 -75.17
CA PHE A 506 -70.36 -53.34 -75.45
C PHE A 506 -71.47 -54.23 -74.85
N ASN A 507 -71.98 -53.88 -73.66
CA ASN A 507 -73.14 -54.57 -73.06
C ASN A 507 -74.42 -54.39 -73.89
N ASN A 508 -74.57 -53.25 -74.57
CA ASN A 508 -75.70 -52.99 -75.47
C ASN A 508 -75.56 -53.70 -76.83
N LEU A 509 -74.33 -54.04 -77.24
CA LEU A 509 -74.01 -54.79 -78.46
C LEU A 509 -73.93 -56.33 -78.24
N ASP A 510 -74.23 -56.80 -77.02
CA ASP A 510 -74.10 -58.20 -76.56
C ASP A 510 -72.68 -58.79 -76.70
N GLU A 511 -71.64 -57.95 -76.73
CA GLU A 511 -70.23 -58.35 -76.66
C GLU A 511 -69.76 -58.49 -75.20
N LEU A 512 -70.36 -59.45 -74.49
CA LEU A 512 -70.36 -59.50 -73.03
C LEU A 512 -68.97 -59.70 -72.38
N ASP A 513 -68.04 -60.42 -73.02
CA ASP A 513 -66.68 -60.61 -72.51
C ASP A 513 -65.88 -59.29 -72.47
N TYR A 514 -66.01 -58.48 -73.53
CA TYR A 514 -65.39 -57.16 -73.60
C TYR A 514 -66.06 -56.17 -72.64
N ALA A 515 -67.38 -56.26 -72.49
CA ALA A 515 -68.11 -55.45 -71.53
C ALA A 515 -67.64 -55.72 -70.08
N GLU A 516 -67.45 -56.98 -69.68
CA GLU A 516 -67.00 -57.33 -68.32
C GLU A 516 -65.57 -56.85 -68.04
N ASP A 517 -64.64 -57.02 -68.99
CA ASP A 517 -63.25 -56.54 -68.85
C ASP A 517 -63.19 -55.02 -68.70
N ARG A 518 -63.95 -54.28 -69.51
CA ARG A 518 -64.01 -52.81 -69.43
C ARG A 518 -64.67 -52.34 -68.13
N ALA A 519 -65.73 -52.99 -67.67
CA ALA A 519 -66.37 -52.65 -66.41
C ALA A 519 -65.49 -52.97 -65.18
N LYS A 520 -64.70 -54.06 -65.22
CA LYS A 520 -63.69 -54.38 -64.20
C LYS A 520 -62.61 -53.30 -64.15
N LYS A 521 -62.03 -52.92 -65.29
CA LYS A 521 -61.02 -51.86 -65.38
C LYS A 521 -61.54 -50.51 -64.88
N SER A 522 -62.78 -50.16 -65.23
CA SER A 522 -63.45 -48.98 -64.68
C SER A 522 -63.61 -49.04 -63.16
N SER A 523 -64.05 -50.18 -62.61
CA SER A 523 -64.22 -50.38 -61.17
C SER A 523 -62.89 -50.30 -60.42
N GLU A 524 -61.83 -50.88 -60.96
CA GLU A 524 -60.47 -50.83 -60.41
C GLU A 524 -59.97 -49.38 -60.35
N LEU A 525 -60.09 -48.63 -61.44
CA LEU A 525 -59.69 -47.21 -61.45
C LEU A 525 -60.51 -46.36 -60.49
N TYR A 526 -61.83 -46.55 -60.39
CA TYR A 526 -62.64 -45.85 -59.39
C TYR A 526 -62.25 -46.21 -57.94
N LYS A 527 -61.85 -47.46 -57.68
CA LYS A 527 -61.34 -47.89 -56.36
C LYS A 527 -60.00 -47.23 -56.04
N GLU A 528 -59.09 -47.12 -57.01
CA GLU A 528 -57.79 -46.47 -56.84
C GLU A 528 -57.89 -45.00 -56.45
N ILE A 529 -58.94 -44.32 -56.91
CA ILE A 529 -59.20 -42.91 -56.59
C ILE A 529 -60.25 -42.74 -55.48
N HIS A 530 -60.75 -43.81 -54.87
CA HIS A 530 -61.80 -43.77 -53.85
C HIS A 530 -63.11 -43.07 -54.28
N TRP A 531 -63.50 -43.19 -55.56
CA TRP A 531 -64.74 -42.61 -56.07
C TRP A 531 -65.93 -43.59 -55.90
N GLU A 532 -66.50 -43.62 -54.69
CA GLU A 532 -67.56 -44.57 -54.28
C GLU A 532 -68.72 -44.66 -55.28
N ALA A 533 -69.25 -43.52 -55.75
CA ALA A 533 -70.37 -43.50 -56.67
C ALA A 533 -70.06 -44.20 -58.01
N GLY A 534 -68.83 -44.13 -58.51
CA GLY A 534 -68.42 -44.85 -59.73
C GLY A 534 -68.12 -46.33 -59.48
N ILE A 535 -67.60 -46.67 -58.29
CA ILE A 535 -67.44 -48.06 -57.85
C ILE A 535 -68.80 -48.75 -57.86
N ASP A 536 -69.82 -48.11 -57.28
CA ASP A 536 -71.18 -48.64 -57.21
C ASP A 536 -71.81 -48.77 -58.59
N LYS A 537 -71.69 -47.74 -59.45
CA LYS A 537 -72.16 -47.81 -60.85
C LYS A 537 -71.51 -48.97 -61.61
N SER A 538 -70.19 -49.11 -61.49
CA SER A 538 -69.45 -50.19 -62.17
C SER A 538 -69.84 -51.56 -61.63
N LYS A 539 -70.15 -51.67 -60.34
CA LYS A 539 -70.63 -52.90 -59.72
C LYS A 539 -72.01 -53.30 -60.25
N VAL A 540 -72.95 -52.36 -60.32
CA VAL A 540 -74.28 -52.59 -60.90
C VAL A 540 -74.16 -53.04 -62.35
N LEU A 541 -73.33 -52.36 -63.16
CA LEU A 541 -73.09 -52.75 -64.55
C LEU A 541 -72.44 -54.14 -64.68
N LEU A 542 -71.48 -54.47 -63.82
CA LEU A 542 -70.86 -55.79 -63.78
C LEU A 542 -71.86 -56.90 -63.44
N ASP A 543 -72.75 -56.65 -62.48
CA ASP A 543 -73.79 -57.60 -62.10
C ASP A 543 -74.79 -57.81 -63.26
N GLU A 544 -75.17 -56.75 -63.97
CA GLU A 544 -76.03 -56.81 -65.16
C GLU A 544 -75.39 -57.61 -66.31
N ILE A 545 -74.12 -57.34 -66.63
CA ILE A 545 -73.37 -58.05 -67.67
C ILE A 545 -73.26 -59.55 -67.34
N ARG A 546 -73.02 -59.89 -66.06
CA ARG A 546 -72.93 -61.29 -65.59
C ARG A 546 -74.26 -62.03 -65.63
N GLU A 547 -75.36 -61.33 -65.40
CA GLU A 547 -76.70 -61.87 -65.56
C GLU A 547 -76.97 -62.24 -67.03
N LYS A 548 -76.62 -61.36 -67.98
CA LYS A 548 -76.73 -61.65 -69.43
C LYS A 548 -75.85 -62.79 -69.91
N MET A 549 -74.65 -62.96 -69.33
CA MET A 549 -73.77 -64.11 -69.65
C MET A 549 -74.27 -65.45 -69.10
N GLY A 550 -75.37 -65.47 -68.33
CA GLY A 550 -75.85 -66.69 -67.68
C GLY A 550 -74.98 -67.17 -66.51
N LEU A 551 -74.10 -66.30 -66.01
CA LEU A 551 -73.13 -66.58 -64.94
C LEU A 551 -73.67 -66.27 -63.53
N PHE A 552 -74.87 -65.68 -63.40
CA PHE A 552 -75.50 -65.41 -62.11
C PHE A 552 -76.87 -66.11 -61.97
N ARG A 553 -76.89 -67.28 -61.29
CA ARG A 553 -78.09 -67.89 -60.69
C ARG A 553 -77.98 -67.82 -59.15
N PRO A 554 -78.37 -66.72 -58.50
CA PRO A 554 -78.30 -66.62 -57.04
C PRO A 554 -79.29 -67.52 -56.29
N ALA A 555 -80.22 -68.19 -57.01
CA ALA A 555 -81.23 -69.06 -56.41
C ALA A 555 -80.74 -70.50 -56.12
N GLU A 556 -79.64 -70.97 -56.69
CA GLU A 556 -79.22 -72.39 -56.56
C GLU A 556 -78.11 -72.64 -55.51
N MET A 557 -77.31 -71.65 -55.11
CA MET A 557 -76.30 -71.80 -54.04
C MET A 557 -76.88 -71.80 -52.61
N LEU A 558 -78.07 -71.22 -52.40
CA LEU A 558 -78.67 -71.09 -51.07
C LEU A 558 -79.20 -72.42 -50.49
N ARG A 559 -79.38 -73.46 -51.31
CA ARG A 559 -79.82 -74.80 -50.86
C ARG A 559 -78.69 -75.72 -50.38
N LEU A 560 -77.42 -75.42 -50.72
CA LEU A 560 -76.25 -76.22 -50.32
C LEU A 560 -75.46 -75.63 -49.14
N LEU A 561 -75.67 -74.36 -48.80
CA LEU A 561 -74.95 -73.66 -47.73
C LEU A 561 -75.61 -73.71 -46.35
N VAL A 562 -76.84 -74.20 -46.20
CA VAL A 562 -77.54 -74.29 -44.90
C VAL A 562 -76.77 -75.16 -43.88
N PRO A 563 -76.16 -76.31 -44.23
CA PRO A 563 -75.35 -77.08 -43.29
C PRO A 563 -74.02 -76.39 -42.94
N VAL A 564 -73.42 -75.66 -43.90
CA VAL A 564 -72.14 -74.96 -43.74
C VAL A 564 -72.29 -73.72 -42.87
N VAL A 565 -73.40 -72.98 -43.01
CA VAL A 565 -73.72 -71.82 -42.16
C VAL A 565 -73.96 -72.25 -40.71
N ILE A 566 -74.59 -73.41 -40.46
CA ILE A 566 -74.73 -73.96 -39.10
C ILE A 566 -73.36 -74.33 -38.52
N ALA A 567 -72.47 -74.95 -39.30
CA ALA A 567 -71.10 -75.25 -38.87
C ALA A 567 -70.26 -73.98 -38.62
N ILE A 568 -70.43 -72.94 -39.45
CA ILE A 568 -69.78 -71.64 -39.26
C ILE A 568 -70.34 -70.92 -38.03
N VAL A 569 -71.64 -71.00 -37.73
CA VAL A 569 -72.21 -70.41 -36.50
C VAL A 569 -71.67 -71.11 -35.25
N ILE A 570 -71.49 -72.43 -35.28
CA ILE A 570 -70.85 -73.19 -34.19
C ILE A 570 -69.36 -72.79 -34.05
N ALA A 571 -68.65 -72.62 -35.17
CA ALA A 571 -67.26 -72.13 -35.17
C ALA A 571 -67.16 -70.67 -34.72
N PHE A 572 -68.14 -69.81 -35.07
CA PHE A 572 -68.20 -68.40 -34.70
C PHE A 572 -68.50 -68.24 -33.20
N ILE A 573 -69.31 -69.12 -32.61
CA ILE A 573 -69.48 -69.20 -31.15
C ILE A 573 -68.15 -69.61 -30.48
N GLY A 574 -67.39 -70.55 -31.06
CA GLY A 574 -66.05 -70.93 -30.59
C GLY A 574 -64.99 -69.83 -30.72
N ILE A 575 -64.98 -69.09 -31.83
CA ILE A 575 -64.06 -67.96 -32.09
C ILE A 575 -64.43 -66.74 -31.25
N ARG A 576 -65.74 -66.48 -31.04
CA ARG A 576 -66.21 -65.42 -30.14
C ARG A 576 -65.78 -65.69 -28.69
N TRP A 577 -65.85 -66.94 -28.24
CA TRP A 577 -65.34 -67.35 -26.93
C TRP A 577 -63.80 -67.20 -26.80
N TYR A 578 -63.06 -67.37 -27.91
CA TYR A 578 -61.62 -67.13 -27.96
C TYR A 578 -61.24 -65.64 -27.99
N ASN A 579 -61.96 -64.81 -28.74
CA ASN A 579 -61.71 -63.36 -28.87
C ASN A 579 -62.10 -62.56 -27.62
N GLU A 580 -63.12 -62.98 -26.86
CA GLU A 580 -63.46 -62.39 -25.56
C GLU A 580 -62.32 -62.57 -24.54
N ARG A 581 -61.56 -63.66 -24.66
CA ARG A 581 -60.38 -63.93 -23.82
C ARG A 581 -59.17 -63.06 -24.20
N GLU A 582 -59.03 -62.68 -25.48
CA GLU A 582 -57.95 -61.80 -25.97
C GLU A 582 -58.23 -60.30 -25.72
N MET A 583 -59.50 -59.87 -25.78
CA MET A 583 -59.92 -58.50 -25.45
C MET A 583 -59.65 -58.15 -23.98
N MET A 584 -59.84 -59.09 -23.04
CA MET A 584 -59.44 -58.88 -21.64
C MET A 584 -57.92 -58.74 -21.43
N VAL A 585 -57.09 -59.29 -22.33
CA VAL A 585 -55.62 -59.13 -22.29
C VAL A 585 -55.20 -57.78 -22.90
N ARG A 586 -55.89 -57.31 -23.95
CA ARG A 586 -55.65 -55.98 -24.55
C ARG A 586 -56.15 -54.84 -23.67
N GLU A 587 -57.22 -55.03 -22.90
CA GLU A 587 -57.65 -54.05 -21.88
C GLU A 587 -56.69 -53.98 -20.69
N LYS A 588 -56.09 -55.11 -20.26
CA LYS A 588 -55.01 -55.09 -19.25
C LYS A 588 -53.77 -54.35 -19.74
N ARG A 589 -53.34 -54.54 -21.00
CA ARG A 589 -52.22 -53.77 -21.59
C ARG A 589 -52.52 -52.28 -21.76
N LYS A 590 -53.75 -51.91 -22.15
CA LYS A 590 -54.16 -50.49 -22.24
C LYS A 590 -54.26 -49.81 -20.86
N LYS A 591 -54.66 -50.55 -19.82
CA LYS A 591 -54.62 -50.06 -18.43
C LYS A 591 -53.18 -49.91 -17.93
N GLU A 592 -52.28 -50.85 -18.24
CA GLU A 592 -50.85 -50.75 -17.89
C GLU A 592 -50.10 -49.63 -18.66
N GLU A 593 -50.42 -49.37 -19.94
CA GLU A 593 -49.84 -48.24 -20.70
C GLU A 593 -50.40 -46.88 -20.27
N ALA A 594 -51.69 -46.80 -19.92
CA ALA A 594 -52.28 -45.59 -19.34
C ALA A 594 -51.75 -45.31 -17.92
N GLU A 595 -51.47 -46.35 -17.15
CA GLU A 595 -50.85 -46.25 -15.83
C GLU A 595 -49.36 -45.89 -15.93
N ARG A 596 -48.60 -46.41 -16.89
CA ARG A 596 -47.23 -45.94 -17.19
C ARG A 596 -47.21 -44.46 -17.60
N ARG A 597 -48.14 -44.00 -18.46
CA ARG A 597 -48.25 -42.58 -18.81
C ARG A 597 -48.67 -41.70 -17.65
N ARG A 598 -49.51 -42.20 -16.73
CA ARG A 598 -49.82 -41.49 -15.47
C ARG A 598 -48.61 -41.42 -14.54
N ILE A 599 -47.85 -42.50 -14.37
CA ILE A 599 -46.62 -42.53 -13.54
C ILE A 599 -45.52 -41.66 -14.15
N GLU A 600 -45.40 -41.60 -15.48
CA GLU A 600 -44.42 -40.78 -16.18
C GLU A 600 -44.81 -39.29 -16.17
N ALA A 601 -46.09 -38.96 -16.32
CA ALA A 601 -46.61 -37.60 -16.13
C ALA A 601 -46.55 -37.15 -14.65
N GLU A 602 -46.75 -38.05 -13.69
CA GLU A 602 -46.60 -37.78 -12.27
C GLU A 602 -45.12 -37.63 -11.87
N ARG A 603 -44.21 -38.41 -12.47
CA ARG A 603 -42.75 -38.20 -12.35
C ARG A 603 -42.33 -36.86 -12.97
N LEU A 604 -42.89 -36.47 -14.12
CA LEU A 604 -42.61 -35.17 -14.74
C LEU A 604 -43.17 -34.00 -13.91
N ARG A 605 -44.33 -34.16 -13.29
CA ARG A 605 -44.89 -33.18 -12.32
C ARG A 605 -44.05 -33.11 -11.06
N LYS A 606 -43.64 -34.24 -10.48
CA LYS A 606 -42.74 -34.29 -9.33
C LYS A 606 -41.36 -33.72 -9.66
N LEU A 607 -40.86 -33.88 -10.90
CA LEU A 607 -39.61 -33.27 -11.38
C LEU A 607 -39.76 -31.75 -11.52
N LYS A 608 -40.88 -31.27 -12.07
CA LYS A 608 -41.21 -29.84 -12.16
C LYS A 608 -41.44 -29.21 -10.78
N GLU A 609 -42.07 -29.91 -9.84
CA GLU A 609 -42.21 -29.47 -8.44
C GLU A 609 -40.87 -29.54 -7.69
N LEU A 610 -39.97 -30.49 -8.00
CA LEU A 610 -38.60 -30.52 -7.48
C LEU A 610 -37.75 -29.38 -8.06
N ASP A 611 -37.92 -29.03 -9.34
CA ASP A 611 -37.23 -27.90 -9.96
C ASP A 611 -37.79 -26.56 -9.49
N GLU A 612 -39.11 -26.41 -9.37
CA GLU A 612 -39.73 -25.25 -8.72
C GLU A 612 -39.37 -25.19 -7.23
N GLY A 613 -39.27 -26.32 -6.53
CA GLY A 613 -38.79 -26.40 -5.16
C GLY A 613 -37.31 -26.03 -5.02
N ARG A 614 -36.46 -26.40 -5.98
CA ARG A 614 -35.06 -25.95 -6.07
C ARG A 614 -34.98 -24.46 -6.42
N ARG A 615 -35.88 -23.95 -7.26
CA ARG A 615 -35.98 -22.51 -7.59
C ARG A 615 -36.41 -21.70 -6.36
N ARG A 616 -37.45 -22.15 -5.64
CA ARG A 616 -37.89 -21.53 -4.37
C ARG A 616 -36.83 -21.63 -3.27
N ARG A 617 -36.04 -22.71 -3.20
CA ARG A 617 -34.89 -22.77 -2.27
C ARG A 617 -33.76 -21.83 -2.67
N ARG A 618 -33.47 -21.65 -3.97
CA ARG A 618 -32.50 -20.64 -4.44
C ARG A 618 -33.00 -19.23 -4.14
N GLU A 619 -34.28 -18.96 -4.41
CA GLU A 619 -34.91 -17.67 -4.09
C GLU A 619 -34.97 -17.41 -2.58
N LEU A 620 -35.22 -18.41 -1.73
CA LEU A 620 -35.18 -18.27 -0.27
C LEU A 620 -33.75 -18.10 0.26
N VAL A 621 -32.74 -18.75 -0.34
CA VAL A 621 -31.32 -18.55 0.00
C VAL A 621 -30.84 -17.17 -0.47
N GLU A 622 -31.36 -16.68 -1.60
CA GLU A 622 -31.07 -15.34 -2.12
C GLU A 622 -31.82 -14.26 -1.34
N ARG A 623 -33.03 -14.54 -0.85
CA ARG A 623 -33.77 -13.66 0.07
C ARG A 623 -33.14 -13.65 1.46
N ALA A 624 -32.65 -14.79 1.96
CA ALA A 624 -31.89 -14.88 3.20
C ALA A 624 -30.50 -14.23 3.08
N ARG A 625 -29.84 -14.30 1.92
CA ARG A 625 -28.62 -13.50 1.66
C ARG A 625 -28.91 -12.02 1.64
N LYS A 626 -30.01 -11.59 1.00
CA LYS A 626 -30.45 -10.18 1.01
C LYS A 626 -30.89 -9.72 2.40
N GLU A 627 -31.50 -10.58 3.22
CA GLU A 627 -31.84 -10.28 4.62
C GLU A 627 -30.59 -10.23 5.50
N MET A 628 -29.59 -11.10 5.31
CA MET A 628 -28.30 -10.98 6.00
C MET A 628 -27.49 -9.76 5.56
N ASP A 629 -27.53 -9.41 4.26
CA ASP A 629 -26.90 -8.19 3.74
C ASP A 629 -27.63 -6.93 4.25
N MET A 630 -28.97 -6.99 4.43
CA MET A 630 -29.78 -5.93 5.05
C MET A 630 -29.59 -5.87 6.58
N GLU A 631 -29.41 -6.98 7.30
CA GLU A 631 -29.03 -6.97 8.73
C GLU A 631 -27.60 -6.47 8.93
N GLN A 632 -26.67 -6.72 7.99
CA GLN A 632 -25.35 -6.11 7.97
C GLN A 632 -25.39 -4.61 7.63
N THR A 633 -26.33 -4.17 6.80
CA THR A 633 -26.51 -2.73 6.50
C THR A 633 -27.33 -1.99 7.56
N GLU A 634 -28.28 -2.63 8.26
CA GLU A 634 -29.01 -2.05 9.40
C GLU A 634 -28.16 -2.05 10.67
N SER A 635 -27.23 -2.99 10.87
CA SER A 635 -26.24 -2.92 11.96
C SER A 635 -25.11 -1.93 11.69
N SER A 636 -24.79 -1.62 10.43
CA SER A 636 -23.90 -0.49 10.08
C SER A 636 -24.62 0.86 10.08
N ALA A 637 -25.93 0.90 9.78
CA ALA A 637 -26.72 2.14 9.76
C ALA A 637 -27.24 2.57 11.15
N ARG A 638 -27.30 1.66 12.13
CA ARG A 638 -27.60 2.01 13.54
C ARG A 638 -26.39 2.51 14.35
N VAL A 639 -25.20 2.57 13.76
CA VAL A 639 -23.98 3.10 14.41
C VAL A 639 -23.63 4.52 13.92
N GLU A 640 -24.29 5.04 12.88
CA GLU A 640 -24.04 6.40 12.36
C GLU A 640 -25.10 7.46 12.75
N GLU A 641 -26.15 7.10 13.51
CA GLU A 641 -27.21 8.05 13.92
C GLU A 641 -27.23 8.40 15.42
N GLU A 642 -26.19 8.04 16.19
CA GLU A 642 -26.00 8.44 17.59
C GLU A 642 -24.57 8.94 17.88
N SER A 643 -24.10 10.00 17.20
CA SER A 643 -23.00 10.82 17.76
C SER A 643 -22.91 12.22 17.14
N ALA A 644 -23.92 13.05 17.41
CA ALA A 644 -23.80 14.51 17.29
C ALA A 644 -24.51 15.17 18.49
N GLY A 645 -23.80 15.33 19.61
CA GLY A 645 -24.36 16.01 20.78
C GLY A 645 -23.51 15.99 22.06
N TYR A 646 -22.45 16.82 22.07
CA TYR A 646 -21.96 17.61 23.21
C TYR A 646 -21.33 16.97 24.49
N LEU A 647 -20.08 17.45 24.72
CA LEU A 647 -19.45 17.96 25.96
C LEU A 647 -18.82 17.00 27.02
N GLU A 648 -17.52 17.28 27.18
CA GLU A 648 -16.73 17.43 28.44
C GLU A 648 -16.15 16.21 29.18
N GLU A 649 -14.82 16.28 29.30
CA GLU A 649 -13.95 15.87 30.41
C GLU A 649 -13.65 14.39 30.73
N THR A 650 -12.33 14.13 30.65
CA THR A 650 -11.48 13.28 31.52
C THR A 650 -11.33 11.77 31.25
N HIS A 651 -10.03 11.43 31.10
CA HIS A 651 -9.29 10.30 31.66
C HIS A 651 -9.29 8.89 31.04
N PHE A 652 -8.04 8.44 30.82
CA PHE A 652 -7.45 7.09 30.84
C PHE A 652 -7.91 6.06 29.79
N MET A 653 -7.00 5.69 28.87
CA MET A 653 -6.28 4.39 28.77
C MET A 653 -7.24 3.20 28.55
N GLU A 654 -7.03 2.31 27.57
CA GLU A 654 -5.80 1.55 27.37
C GLU A 654 -5.89 0.76 26.05
N GLU A 655 -4.80 0.76 25.28
CA GLU A 655 -4.59 -0.16 24.17
C GLU A 655 -4.31 -1.57 24.70
N LYS A 656 -4.90 -2.60 24.08
CA LYS A 656 -4.45 -4.00 24.22
C LYS A 656 -3.52 -4.35 23.06
N PRO A 657 -2.21 -4.55 23.29
CA PRO A 657 -1.30 -5.20 22.35
C PRO A 657 -1.36 -6.75 22.47
N PRO A 658 -0.73 -7.49 21.53
CA PRO A 658 -0.98 -8.90 21.32
C PRO A 658 -0.23 -9.83 22.29
N ARG A 659 -0.75 -11.06 22.38
CA ARG A 659 -0.22 -12.20 23.15
C ARG A 659 1.25 -12.50 22.83
N ILE A 660 2.08 -12.49 23.86
CA ILE A 660 3.37 -13.21 23.93
C ILE A 660 3.25 -14.24 25.06
N ILE A 661 3.77 -15.43 24.79
CA ILE A 661 3.79 -16.63 25.64
C ILE A 661 4.92 -16.48 26.66
N THR A 662 4.63 -16.58 27.95
CA THR A 662 5.62 -16.90 28.99
C THR A 662 5.00 -17.80 30.06
N GLU A 663 5.80 -18.77 30.50
CA GLU A 663 5.49 -19.83 31.46
C GLU A 663 5.24 -19.27 32.87
N GLU A 664 4.19 -19.79 33.52
CA GLU A 664 3.82 -19.50 34.90
C GLU A 664 4.80 -20.16 35.90
N SER A 665 5.28 -19.39 36.87
CA SER A 665 5.64 -19.90 38.19
C SER A 665 4.73 -19.26 39.24
N ILE A 666 3.85 -20.07 39.83
CA ILE A 666 2.90 -19.68 40.86
C ILE A 666 3.62 -19.53 42.20
N VAL A 667 3.56 -18.36 42.83
CA VAL A 667 3.87 -18.14 44.25
C VAL A 667 2.66 -17.49 44.91
N ASP A 668 2.32 -18.02 46.09
CA ASP A 668 1.05 -17.91 46.82
C ASP A 668 1.02 -16.61 47.68
N ASP A 669 0.18 -15.64 47.31
CA ASP A 669 0.06 -14.31 47.94
C ASP A 669 -0.53 -14.32 49.38
N ASN A 670 -0.95 -15.48 49.89
CA ASN A 670 -1.64 -15.59 51.19
C ASN A 670 -0.72 -15.55 52.43
N SER A 671 0.61 -15.51 52.28
CA SER A 671 1.53 -15.58 53.44
C SER A 671 1.89 -14.22 54.04
N MET A 672 1.93 -13.14 53.24
CA MET A 672 2.31 -11.80 53.71
C MET A 672 1.21 -11.10 54.52
N GLU A 673 -0.06 -11.37 54.19
CA GLU A 673 -1.19 -10.76 54.88
C GLU A 673 -1.30 -11.27 56.34
N SER A 674 -0.94 -12.54 56.57
CA SER A 674 -0.86 -13.14 57.92
C SER A 674 0.26 -12.57 58.79
N ALA A 675 1.43 -12.26 58.21
CA ALA A 675 2.54 -11.66 58.96
C ALA A 675 2.22 -10.22 59.40
N ARG A 676 1.49 -9.48 58.57
CA ARG A 676 1.09 -8.10 58.85
C ARG A 676 0.04 -8.01 59.96
N GLU A 677 -0.92 -8.93 60.00
CA GLU A 677 -1.88 -9.05 61.10
C GLU A 677 -1.21 -9.46 62.42
N LYS A 678 -0.20 -10.35 62.38
CA LYS A 678 0.55 -10.77 63.57
C LYS A 678 1.44 -9.66 64.14
N TYR A 679 2.02 -8.81 63.30
CA TYR A 679 2.75 -7.62 63.76
C TYR A 679 1.81 -6.56 64.34
N ALA A 680 0.66 -6.31 63.68
CA ALA A 680 -0.32 -5.34 64.15
C ALA A 680 -0.99 -5.75 65.48
N SER A 681 -1.10 -7.07 65.74
CA SER A 681 -1.61 -7.62 67.01
C SER A 681 -0.54 -7.76 68.10
N GLY A 682 0.74 -7.50 67.78
CA GLY A 682 1.86 -7.59 68.72
C GLY A 682 2.32 -9.02 69.03
N GLU A 683 1.88 -10.01 68.24
CA GLU A 683 2.27 -11.42 68.41
C GLU A 683 3.71 -11.71 67.95
N ILE A 684 4.26 -10.89 67.05
CA ILE A 684 5.65 -10.97 66.60
C ILE A 684 6.35 -9.63 66.76
N SER A 685 7.66 -9.69 67.04
CA SER A 685 8.48 -8.49 67.20
C SER A 685 8.72 -7.78 65.86
N ARG A 686 9.09 -6.48 65.92
CA ARG A 686 9.44 -5.71 64.72
C ARG A 686 10.60 -6.34 63.94
N ASP A 687 11.57 -6.92 64.64
CA ASP A 687 12.74 -7.54 64.02
C ASP A 687 12.40 -8.87 63.36
N GLU A 688 11.48 -9.67 63.93
CA GLU A 688 10.93 -10.86 63.27
C GLU A 688 10.08 -10.49 62.05
N TYR A 689 9.26 -9.45 62.14
CA TYR A 689 8.47 -8.97 61.00
C TYR A 689 9.37 -8.46 59.85
N MET A 690 10.45 -7.75 60.17
CA MET A 690 11.42 -7.29 59.18
C MET A 690 12.25 -8.44 58.58
N GLY A 691 12.61 -9.46 59.39
CA GLY A 691 13.29 -10.66 58.89
C GLY A 691 12.44 -11.49 57.92
N MET A 692 11.13 -11.58 58.17
CA MET A 692 10.21 -12.26 57.25
C MET A 692 9.95 -11.47 55.96
N MET A 693 10.11 -10.14 55.98
CA MET A 693 10.09 -9.29 54.78
C MET A 693 11.36 -9.45 53.93
N GLU A 694 12.52 -9.63 54.56
CA GLU A 694 13.80 -9.87 53.86
C GLU A 694 13.89 -11.28 53.24
N GLU A 695 13.22 -12.29 53.81
CA GLU A 695 13.16 -13.64 53.22
C GLU A 695 12.12 -13.80 52.11
N ALA A 696 11.07 -12.97 52.08
CA ALA A 696 10.05 -12.97 51.02
C ALA A 696 10.51 -12.24 49.74
N ASP A 697 11.48 -11.32 49.85
CA ASP A 697 12.11 -10.65 48.72
C ASP A 697 13.33 -11.45 48.24
N GLY A 698 13.07 -12.69 47.83
CA GLY A 698 14.08 -13.64 47.38
C GLY A 698 14.97 -13.06 46.28
N GLY A 699 16.15 -12.60 46.70
CA GLY A 699 17.40 -12.65 45.94
C GLY A 699 17.35 -12.18 44.48
N LYS A 700 16.72 -11.03 44.20
CA LYS A 700 17.12 -10.25 43.01
C LYS A 700 18.20 -9.28 43.45
N GLU A 701 19.44 -9.58 43.06
CA GLU A 701 20.53 -8.61 43.09
C GLU A 701 20.02 -7.29 42.49
N TYR A 702 19.93 -6.26 43.32
CA TYR A 702 19.64 -4.91 42.89
C TYR A 702 20.85 -4.41 42.10
N ARG A 703 20.89 -4.73 40.80
CA ARG A 703 21.86 -4.16 39.87
C ARG A 703 21.57 -2.68 39.74
N SER A 704 22.54 -1.86 40.11
CA SER A 704 22.46 -0.41 39.95
C SER A 704 22.20 -0.05 38.48
N ALA A 705 21.55 1.06 38.18
CA ALA A 705 21.49 1.60 36.82
C ALA A 705 22.90 1.73 36.21
N PHE A 706 23.92 1.95 37.06
CA PHE A 706 25.35 1.91 36.69
C PHE A 706 25.86 0.51 36.30
N ASP A 707 25.35 -0.58 36.88
CA ASP A 707 25.76 -1.95 36.55
C ASP A 707 25.11 -2.41 35.25
N MET A 708 23.86 -1.99 34.98
CA MET A 708 23.21 -2.19 33.67
C MET A 708 23.88 -1.34 32.57
N GLU A 709 24.29 -0.10 32.87
CA GLU A 709 25.08 0.74 31.97
C GLU A 709 26.47 0.14 31.70
N ARG A 710 27.08 -0.51 32.70
CA ARG A 710 28.38 -1.19 32.55
C ARG A 710 28.29 -2.51 31.76
N GLU A 711 27.18 -3.23 31.83
CA GLU A 711 26.93 -4.43 31.01
C GLU A 711 26.53 -4.05 29.59
N THR A 712 25.66 -3.07 29.37
CA THR A 712 25.34 -2.58 28.02
C THR A 712 26.56 -1.96 27.31
N LEU A 713 27.42 -1.24 28.04
CA LEU A 713 28.69 -0.73 27.49
C LEU A 713 29.75 -1.83 27.28
N LYS A 714 29.61 -3.01 27.93
CA LYS A 714 30.49 -4.17 27.72
C LYS A 714 29.96 -5.11 26.63
N GLU A 715 28.65 -5.19 26.44
CA GLU A 715 28.03 -5.95 25.34
C GLU A 715 28.15 -5.18 24.00
N GLU A 716 28.22 -3.84 24.02
CA GLU A 716 28.49 -3.03 22.82
C GLU A 716 29.98 -2.99 22.39
N ASP A 717 30.91 -3.56 23.18
CA ASP A 717 32.31 -3.73 22.76
C ASP A 717 32.44 -4.75 21.60
N ASP A 718 31.43 -5.59 21.34
CA ASP A 718 31.49 -6.63 20.31
C ASP A 718 30.94 -6.20 18.92
N GLU A 719 30.17 -5.10 18.80
CA GLU A 719 29.60 -4.70 17.49
C GLU A 719 29.89 -3.26 17.02
N GLY A 720 30.38 -2.35 17.88
CA GLY A 720 30.98 -1.08 17.45
C GLY A 720 30.14 -0.17 16.53
N LYS A 721 28.81 -0.32 16.47
CA LYS A 721 27.92 0.46 15.60
C LYS A 721 26.72 1.02 16.35
N SER A 722 26.55 2.34 16.29
CA SER A 722 25.36 3.06 16.76
C SER A 722 24.09 2.58 16.04
N HIS A 723 22.93 2.53 16.71
CA HIS A 723 21.63 2.22 16.08
C HIS A 723 21.35 3.12 14.85
N ILE A 724 21.83 4.37 14.83
CA ILE A 724 21.75 5.27 13.67
C ILE A 724 22.71 4.81 12.55
N SER A 725 23.88 4.28 12.91
CA SER A 725 24.82 3.66 11.98
C SER A 725 24.27 2.38 11.35
N VAL A 726 23.55 1.55 12.10
CA VAL A 726 22.87 0.35 11.59
C VAL A 726 21.72 0.73 10.65
N GLU A 727 20.92 1.73 11.03
CA GLU A 727 19.85 2.26 10.19
C GLU A 727 20.41 2.91 8.91
N ARG A 728 21.55 3.60 9.01
CA ARG A 728 22.26 4.19 7.88
C ARG A 728 22.90 3.14 6.98
N GLU A 729 23.47 2.06 7.52
CA GLU A 729 23.95 0.93 6.70
C GLU A 729 22.79 0.29 5.96
N ARG A 730 21.63 0.09 6.60
CA ARG A 730 20.41 -0.33 5.92
C ARG A 730 19.97 0.64 4.82
N ILE A 731 20.00 1.95 5.08
CA ILE A 731 19.60 2.96 4.08
C ILE A 731 20.61 3.05 2.93
N ILE A 732 21.91 2.96 3.21
CA ILE A 732 22.98 2.94 2.19
C ILE A 732 22.93 1.65 1.39
N GLU A 733 22.72 0.50 2.03
CA GLU A 733 22.55 -0.79 1.38
C GLU A 733 21.29 -0.79 0.50
N ASN A 734 20.16 -0.29 1.01
CA ASN A 734 18.93 -0.12 0.24
C ASN A 734 19.10 0.86 -0.93
N ALA A 735 19.78 1.99 -0.72
CA ALA A 735 20.06 2.96 -1.78
C ALA A 735 21.03 2.40 -2.84
N SER A 736 22.03 1.62 -2.42
CA SER A 736 22.97 0.95 -3.34
C SER A 736 22.28 -0.14 -4.15
N THR A 737 21.38 -0.90 -3.51
CA THR A 737 20.56 -1.94 -4.15
C THR A 737 19.59 -1.31 -5.14
N MET A 738 18.93 -0.22 -4.77
CA MET A 738 18.02 0.52 -5.64
C MET A 738 18.77 1.16 -6.82
N ASN A 739 19.95 1.75 -6.61
CA ASN A 739 20.77 2.28 -7.69
C ASN A 739 21.30 1.19 -8.62
N ARG A 740 21.59 -0.01 -8.10
CA ARG A 740 21.94 -1.18 -8.91
C ARG A 740 20.75 -1.63 -9.77
N LEU A 741 19.56 -1.75 -9.19
CA LEU A 741 18.33 -2.10 -9.91
C LEU A 741 17.97 -1.06 -10.98
N LEU A 742 18.11 0.23 -10.68
CA LEU A 742 17.89 1.32 -11.64
C LEU A 742 18.92 1.33 -12.78
N ARG A 743 20.18 0.94 -12.52
CA ARG A 743 21.18 0.73 -13.58
C ARG A 743 20.84 -0.49 -14.43
N GLU A 744 20.49 -1.62 -13.81
CA GLU A 744 20.08 -2.84 -14.51
C GLU A 744 18.82 -2.61 -15.38
N GLU A 745 17.85 -1.82 -14.92
CA GLU A 745 16.71 -1.41 -15.75
C GLU A 745 17.11 -0.47 -16.89
N ARG A 746 17.97 0.53 -16.64
CA ARG A 746 18.47 1.42 -17.70
C ARG A 746 19.24 0.65 -18.78
N ASP A 747 20.04 -0.32 -18.38
CA ASP A 747 20.79 -1.17 -19.31
C ASP A 747 19.85 -2.07 -20.11
N LYS A 748 18.82 -2.68 -19.48
CA LYS A 748 17.77 -3.43 -20.19
C LYS A 748 16.96 -2.58 -21.16
N ILE A 749 16.60 -1.35 -20.77
CA ILE A 749 15.90 -0.41 -21.65
C ILE A 749 16.78 -0.06 -22.85
N LYS A 750 18.07 0.17 -22.62
CA LYS A 750 19.03 0.47 -23.68
C LYS A 750 19.21 -0.72 -24.63
N GLU A 751 19.36 -1.93 -24.10
CA GLU A 751 19.48 -3.17 -24.87
C GLU A 751 18.21 -3.44 -25.69
N SER A 752 17.02 -3.26 -25.10
CA SER A 752 15.75 -3.39 -25.84
C SER A 752 15.56 -2.33 -26.93
N ARG A 753 16.10 -1.11 -26.71
CA ARG A 753 16.04 -0.02 -27.68
C ARG A 753 17.01 -0.26 -28.82
N ASP A 754 18.20 -0.77 -28.52
CA ASP A 754 19.21 -1.11 -29.52
C ASP A 754 18.75 -2.32 -30.36
N GLU A 755 18.13 -3.35 -29.76
CA GLU A 755 17.48 -4.46 -30.48
C GLU A 755 16.31 -3.99 -31.35
N SER A 756 15.48 -3.06 -30.86
CA SER A 756 14.38 -2.48 -31.65
C SER A 756 14.89 -1.68 -32.84
N ILE A 757 15.95 -0.89 -32.66
CA ILE A 757 16.58 -0.10 -33.73
C ILE A 757 17.25 -1.04 -34.75
N GLU A 758 17.91 -2.11 -34.30
CA GLU A 758 18.55 -3.09 -35.17
C GLU A 758 17.50 -3.84 -36.02
N LYS A 759 16.34 -4.19 -35.42
CA LYS A 759 15.22 -4.80 -36.13
C LYS A 759 14.58 -3.87 -37.16
N GLU A 760 14.39 -2.59 -36.83
CA GLU A 760 13.91 -1.58 -37.78
C GLU A 760 14.91 -1.35 -38.93
N MET A 761 16.21 -1.36 -38.62
CA MET A 761 17.27 -1.26 -39.64
C MET A 761 17.28 -2.49 -40.57
N GLU A 762 17.09 -3.70 -40.03
CA GLU A 762 16.98 -4.93 -40.81
C GLU A 762 15.76 -4.90 -41.75
N GLU A 763 14.59 -4.46 -41.26
CA GLU A 763 13.38 -4.29 -42.07
C GLU A 763 13.56 -3.25 -43.19
N ILE A 764 14.22 -2.13 -42.90
CA ILE A 764 14.55 -1.10 -43.91
C ILE A 764 15.50 -1.69 -44.97
N LYS A 765 16.47 -2.50 -44.57
CA LYS A 765 17.42 -3.15 -45.47
C LYS A 765 16.74 -4.18 -46.39
N ASP A 766 15.82 -4.96 -45.83
CA ASP A 766 15.00 -5.96 -46.54
C ASP A 766 14.06 -5.29 -47.57
N LEU A 767 13.50 -4.13 -47.22
CA LEU A 767 12.70 -3.29 -48.12
C LEU A 767 13.55 -2.70 -49.25
N LEU A 768 14.79 -2.29 -48.99
CA LEU A 768 15.72 -1.77 -49.99
C LEU A 768 16.20 -2.86 -50.95
N GLU A 769 16.45 -4.07 -50.47
CA GLU A 769 16.80 -5.22 -51.33
C GLU A 769 15.64 -5.67 -52.21
N LYS A 770 14.41 -5.70 -51.67
CA LYS A 770 13.19 -5.93 -52.49
C LYS A 770 12.98 -4.85 -53.54
N LYS A 771 13.40 -3.61 -53.29
CA LYS A 771 13.31 -2.51 -54.26
C LYS A 771 14.36 -2.65 -55.37
N LYS A 772 15.60 -3.03 -55.04
CA LYS A 772 16.65 -3.35 -56.03
C LYS A 772 16.32 -4.60 -56.86
N GLY A 773 15.65 -5.59 -56.27
CA GLY A 773 15.17 -6.77 -56.99
C GLY A 773 14.04 -6.47 -57.98
N LYS A 774 13.28 -5.38 -57.79
CA LYS A 774 12.24 -4.94 -58.74
C LYS A 774 12.77 -4.06 -59.87
N GLU A 775 13.84 -3.29 -59.64
CA GLU A 775 14.49 -2.51 -60.71
C GLU A 775 15.28 -3.40 -61.69
N ASN A 776 15.82 -4.54 -61.24
CA ASN A 776 16.52 -5.48 -62.13
C ASN A 776 15.59 -6.40 -62.96
N VAL A 777 14.26 -6.30 -62.81
CA VAL A 777 13.28 -7.09 -63.59
C VAL A 777 12.60 -6.25 -64.68
N SER A 778 12.84 -4.94 -64.73
CA SER A 778 12.29 -4.05 -65.78
C SER A 778 13.23 -3.75 -66.95
N GLU A 779 14.43 -4.34 -67.01
CA GLU A 779 15.40 -4.12 -68.10
C GLU A 779 15.54 -5.27 -69.11
N ASP A 780 14.69 -6.31 -69.07
CA ASP A 780 14.77 -7.45 -70.02
C ASP A 780 13.45 -7.78 -70.73
N SER A 781 12.64 -6.76 -71.03
CA SER A 781 11.54 -6.86 -72.00
C SER A 781 11.57 -5.70 -72.98
N GLY A 782 12.61 -5.71 -73.82
CA GLY A 782 12.81 -4.77 -74.91
C GLY A 782 13.55 -5.43 -76.07
N ASP A 783 13.04 -6.56 -76.55
CA ASP A 783 13.22 -7.04 -77.93
C ASP A 783 12.29 -8.24 -78.22
N MET A 784 11.04 -7.92 -78.59
CA MET A 784 10.24 -8.52 -79.68
C MET A 784 8.88 -7.83 -79.78
#